data_AF-A0A6G0UY29-F1
#
_entry.id   AF-A0A6G0UY29-F1
#
_cell.length_a   1.000
_cell.length_b   1.000
_cell.length_c   1.000
_cell.angle_alpha   90.00
_cell.angle_beta   90.00
_cell.angle_gamma   90.00
#
_symmetry.space_group_name_H-M   'P 1'
#
loop_
_entity.id
_entity.type
_entity.pdbx_description
1 polymer ?
#
loop_
_entity_poly.entity_id
_entity_poly.type
_entity_poly.pdbx_seq_one_letter_code
_entity_poly.pdbx_strand_id
1 'polypeptide(L)'
;MLKNNGVPNKEGSSKSSIPKSVASDSESIEKQQMDEDMQSPNLDLDGGEPQNDPGKMFIGGLSWQTTAEGLRDYFTKFGEVNECMVMRDPATKRARGFGFITFAHPSSVDKVLAEPHHELDNKKIDPKVAFPKRAQPKMVVKTKKIFIGGLSSNSTLEDMKSYFQQYGKIEDAMLMYDKATQRHRGFGFITFDDDEVSDKVCEIHFHEINGKMVECKKAQPKEVMLPVQINKSRAAAARNLYGLAPEHLLAYASYMPRLPYGTNVLYPGMFNGFSQQYGISPSGRSSASNNGTSGGNTVNPRDLAAAQIAAQQHAVYEAIANAGVFDVPHMPYIGQNPLGHQQPISNTFNKICNITYTVPPDNTSKEYQRLTFGQKSYSFNILVSDKTGPRRVLEPVAHESCRKVKYDLHLKASIVIIYHNEGFSVLVRMINSIIDRSPLKNLHEIILYDDASEKHLQIEEDLKKYATLENWFDKLKFSFVRNETRAGLIKAKIYASRLAKSEVIIFLDSHCEVTDGWLEPLLAAIQEDPTRVVLPIVDLINPTDFKYTKAMISKGSFDWSLFFKWEYFDWSYWDVEENNVKLFKAPGMSGGLLAVSTDYFRRIGEYDEGMEIWGAENIELSIRVWTCGGSVVVSPCSRVGHVFRTKRPYKGKKEILDTNLYNSVRTAKVWLDEYQERFLNSRPHGREIDVGDLSERIALRKKLGCKPFQWYIDNVYPKLLEHLRDEL
;
A
#
# COMPACT_ATOMS: atom_id res chain seq x y z
N MET A 1 30.36 29.01 60.38
CA MET A 1 28.98 28.49 60.30
C MET A 1 28.09 29.32 61.21
N LEU A 2 26.93 29.81 60.74
CA LEU A 2 25.67 29.96 61.48
C LEU A 2 24.59 30.55 60.53
N LYS A 3 23.36 30.75 61.03
CA LYS A 3 22.13 30.90 60.23
C LYS A 3 21.55 32.33 60.20
N ASN A 4 20.67 32.54 59.22
CA ASN A 4 19.37 33.26 59.31
C ASN A 4 19.25 34.79 59.15
N ASN A 5 18.10 35.14 58.55
CA ASN A 5 17.26 36.35 58.68
C ASN A 5 17.67 37.70 58.05
N GLY A 6 16.73 38.26 57.25
CA GLY A 6 16.07 39.52 57.67
C GLY A 6 16.36 40.84 56.92
N VAL A 7 15.66 41.03 55.79
CA VAL A 7 14.96 42.27 55.34
C VAL A 7 14.75 43.31 56.47
N PRO A 8 15.05 44.64 56.31
CA PRO A 8 14.12 45.54 55.58
C PRO A 8 14.65 46.89 54.99
N ASN A 9 13.72 47.65 54.39
CA ASN A 9 13.70 49.13 54.24
C ASN A 9 14.65 49.78 53.19
N LYS A 10 14.38 50.97 52.61
CA LYS A 10 13.23 51.92 52.68
C LYS A 10 13.24 52.87 51.43
N GLU A 11 12.14 53.61 51.21
CA GLU A 11 11.99 54.98 50.60
C GLU A 11 12.84 55.40 49.36
N GLY A 12 12.35 56.13 48.36
CA GLY A 12 11.05 56.77 48.08
C GLY A 12 11.26 58.12 47.34
N SER A 13 10.20 58.73 46.74
CA SER A 13 10.16 60.16 46.28
C SER A 13 11.09 60.55 45.09
N SER A 14 10.72 61.35 44.06
CA SER A 14 9.45 62.01 43.69
C SER A 14 9.47 62.69 42.29
N LYS A 15 8.26 63.06 41.82
CA LYS A 15 7.89 64.31 41.08
C LYS A 15 8.30 64.57 39.61
N SER A 16 7.33 65.19 38.94
CA SER A 16 7.39 66.19 37.86
C SER A 16 7.70 65.77 36.40
N SER A 17 7.25 66.51 35.37
CA SER A 17 5.85 66.78 34.92
C SER A 17 5.79 67.91 33.86
N ILE A 18 5.02 67.73 32.77
CA ILE A 18 4.38 68.79 31.94
C ILE A 18 5.37 69.55 30.99
N PRO A 19 5.02 69.99 29.73
CA PRO A 19 4.38 69.28 28.61
C PRO A 19 4.94 69.78 27.22
N LYS A 20 4.07 69.93 26.20
CA LYS A 20 4.19 70.65 24.89
C LYS A 20 4.85 69.89 23.73
N SER A 21 4.36 69.99 22.48
CA SER A 21 3.07 70.54 22.01
C SER A 21 2.70 70.15 20.56
N VAL A 22 1.43 69.78 20.37
CA VAL A 22 0.49 70.28 19.33
C VAL A 22 1.02 70.56 17.91
N ALA A 23 0.59 69.72 16.94
CA ALA A 23 -0.32 70.08 15.84
C ALA A 23 -0.87 68.76 15.21
N SER A 24 -2.14 68.53 14.85
CA SER A 24 -3.30 69.32 14.35
C SER A 24 -3.17 69.80 12.89
N ASP A 25 -4.14 69.63 11.98
CA ASP A 25 -5.43 68.90 12.03
C ASP A 25 -5.96 68.65 10.59
N SER A 26 -6.99 67.78 10.48
CA SER A 26 -8.12 67.72 9.49
C SER A 26 -7.87 67.94 7.97
N GLU A 27 -8.79 67.77 7.01
CA GLU A 27 -10.18 67.27 6.87
C GLU A 27 -10.23 66.47 5.52
N SER A 28 -11.10 65.49 5.20
CA SER A 28 -12.56 65.56 4.88
C SER A 28 -12.89 66.44 3.63
N ILE A 29 -13.84 66.15 2.71
CA ILE A 29 -15.04 65.29 2.72
C ILE A 29 -15.57 64.94 1.28
N GLU A 30 -16.33 63.84 1.15
CA GLU A 30 -17.41 63.44 0.17
C GLU A 30 -17.48 63.69 -1.37
N LYS A 31 -17.85 62.59 -2.09
CA LYS A 31 -18.97 62.40 -3.08
C LYS A 31 -18.94 62.82 -4.58
N GLN A 32 -19.52 61.90 -5.38
CA GLN A 32 -20.38 62.09 -6.60
C GLN A 32 -19.74 62.58 -7.93
N GLN A 33 -20.20 62.20 -9.14
CA GLN A 33 -21.01 61.04 -9.64
C GLN A 33 -20.99 61.01 -11.19
N MET A 34 -21.00 59.82 -11.83
CA MET A 34 -21.39 59.58 -13.26
C MET A 34 -20.48 60.22 -14.37
N ASP A 35 -20.41 59.74 -15.62
CA ASP A 35 -21.18 58.72 -16.37
C ASP A 35 -20.30 57.81 -17.29
N GLU A 36 -20.96 56.78 -17.84
CA GLU A 36 -20.77 55.88 -19.02
C GLU A 36 -19.59 56.12 -20.02
N ASP A 37 -19.09 55.14 -20.79
CA ASP A 37 -19.79 54.04 -21.47
C ASP A 37 -18.87 52.84 -21.87
N MET A 38 -19.49 51.85 -22.52
CA MET A 38 -19.02 50.67 -23.27
C MET A 38 -18.84 49.35 -22.50
N GLN A 39 -19.70 48.39 -22.86
CA GLN A 39 -19.84 47.07 -22.26
C GLN A 39 -18.88 46.03 -22.88
N SER A 40 -18.67 44.92 -22.20
CA SER A 40 -18.15 43.67 -22.78
C SER A 40 -18.81 42.47 -22.09
N PRO A 41 -19.42 41.52 -22.82
CA PRO A 41 -20.18 40.43 -22.22
C PRO A 41 -19.26 39.32 -21.70
N ASN A 42 -19.59 38.76 -20.53
CA ASN A 42 -19.23 37.39 -20.19
C ASN A 42 -20.21 36.44 -20.89
N LEU A 43 -19.71 35.39 -21.54
CA LEU A 43 -20.33 34.05 -21.60
C LEU A 43 -19.30 33.05 -22.17
N ASP A 44 -19.39 31.82 -21.66
CA ASP A 44 -18.91 30.54 -22.22
C ASP A 44 -17.44 30.39 -22.68
N LEU A 45 -16.63 29.74 -21.84
CA LEU A 45 -15.43 29.00 -22.25
C LEU A 45 -15.68 27.49 -22.13
N ASP A 46 -15.87 26.83 -23.27
CA ASP A 46 -16.06 25.38 -23.36
C ASP A 46 -14.74 24.59 -23.17
N GLY A 47 -14.86 23.37 -22.67
CA GLY A 47 -13.75 22.50 -22.25
C GLY A 47 -13.10 21.71 -23.39
N GLY A 48 -12.55 22.39 -24.40
CA GLY A 48 -11.91 21.77 -25.55
C GLY A 48 -10.65 20.93 -25.22
N GLU A 49 -10.52 19.76 -25.84
CA GLU A 49 -9.30 18.93 -25.76
C GLU A 49 -8.07 19.61 -26.41
N PRO A 50 -6.84 19.30 -25.97
CA PRO A 50 -5.61 19.88 -26.53
C PRO A 50 -5.35 19.38 -27.96
N GLN A 51 -5.91 20.10 -28.94
CA GLN A 51 -5.72 19.85 -30.36
C GLN A 51 -4.23 19.98 -30.76
N ASN A 52 -3.79 19.16 -31.70
CA ASN A 52 -2.41 19.17 -32.20
C ASN A 52 -2.17 20.41 -33.07
N ASP A 53 -1.51 21.42 -32.53
CA ASP A 53 -1.15 22.68 -33.20
C ASP A 53 0.11 22.52 -34.08
N PRO A 54 -0.02 22.49 -35.43
CA PRO A 54 1.13 22.36 -36.33
C PRO A 54 1.90 23.67 -36.56
N GLY A 55 1.43 24.81 -36.02
CA GLY A 55 2.15 26.09 -36.06
C GLY A 55 3.19 26.25 -34.95
N LYS A 56 3.27 25.31 -34.00
CA LYS A 56 4.06 25.46 -32.77
C LYS A 56 5.47 24.86 -32.87
N MET A 57 6.47 25.61 -32.40
CA MET A 57 7.88 25.18 -32.32
C MET A 57 8.46 25.34 -30.91
N PHE A 58 9.36 24.43 -30.57
CA PHE A 58 10.27 24.53 -29.43
C PHE A 58 11.59 25.13 -29.90
N ILE A 59 12.07 26.17 -29.22
CA ILE A 59 13.36 26.82 -29.53
C ILE A 59 14.35 26.52 -28.40
N GLY A 60 15.30 25.62 -28.66
CA GLY A 60 16.40 25.32 -27.75
C GLY A 60 17.55 26.31 -27.89
N GLY A 61 18.41 26.37 -26.87
CA GLY A 61 19.71 27.05 -26.96
C GLY A 61 19.71 28.56 -26.68
N LEU A 62 18.58 29.19 -26.37
CA LEU A 62 18.47 30.64 -26.13
C LEU A 62 19.52 31.19 -25.14
N SER A 63 19.86 32.47 -25.28
CA SER A 63 20.70 33.16 -24.30
C SER A 63 19.96 33.34 -22.97
N TRP A 64 20.70 33.60 -21.89
CA TRP A 64 20.09 33.93 -20.60
C TRP A 64 19.45 35.33 -20.57
N GLN A 65 19.75 36.16 -21.57
CA GLN A 65 19.27 37.53 -21.72
C GLN A 65 18.03 37.63 -22.64
N THR A 66 17.82 36.66 -23.55
CA THR A 66 16.76 36.67 -24.58
C THR A 66 15.38 37.00 -24.00
N THR A 67 14.71 38.02 -24.54
CA THR A 67 13.33 38.39 -24.19
C THR A 67 12.31 37.68 -25.07
N ALA A 68 11.02 37.78 -24.71
CA ALA A 68 9.97 37.26 -25.58
C ALA A 68 9.87 38.09 -26.87
N GLU A 69 10.06 39.42 -26.80
CA GLU A 69 10.09 40.29 -27.98
C GLU A 69 11.24 39.90 -28.93
N GLY A 70 12.48 39.82 -28.43
CA GLY A 70 13.64 39.47 -29.27
C GLY A 70 13.53 38.07 -29.91
N LEU A 71 12.84 37.14 -29.26
CA LEU A 71 12.48 35.84 -29.85
C LEU A 71 11.42 36.00 -30.95
N ARG A 72 10.38 36.81 -30.73
CA ARG A 72 9.33 37.08 -31.71
C ARG A 72 9.87 37.77 -32.96
N ASP A 73 10.68 38.80 -32.77
CA ASP A 73 11.26 39.61 -33.85
C ASP A 73 12.16 38.76 -34.74
N TYR A 74 12.99 37.89 -34.14
CA TYR A 74 13.82 36.94 -34.90
C TYR A 74 13.02 35.97 -35.75
N PHE A 75 11.94 35.37 -35.20
CA PHE A 75 11.16 34.37 -35.93
C PHE A 75 10.13 34.96 -36.89
N THR A 76 9.76 36.23 -36.74
CA THR A 76 8.86 36.94 -37.67
C THR A 76 9.39 36.95 -39.11
N LYS A 77 10.70 36.80 -39.34
CA LYS A 77 11.31 36.66 -40.67
C LYS A 77 10.83 35.42 -41.47
N PHE A 78 10.28 34.41 -40.81
CA PHE A 78 9.73 33.20 -41.45
C PHE A 78 8.20 33.24 -41.63
N GLY A 79 7.51 34.03 -40.82
CA GLY A 79 6.09 34.33 -40.92
C GLY A 79 5.53 34.89 -39.60
N GLU A 80 4.25 35.26 -39.62
CA GLU A 80 3.60 35.92 -38.48
C GLU A 80 3.54 35.03 -37.23
N VAL A 81 3.95 35.58 -36.08
CA VAL A 81 4.03 34.87 -34.80
C VAL A 81 2.89 35.30 -33.88
N ASN A 82 1.92 34.40 -33.67
CA ASN A 82 0.76 34.62 -32.79
C ASN A 82 1.16 34.61 -31.31
N GLU A 83 2.04 33.69 -30.91
CA GLU A 83 2.46 33.51 -29.51
C GLU A 83 3.97 33.32 -29.43
N CYS A 84 4.61 33.90 -28.42
CA CYS A 84 6.01 33.67 -28.09
C CYS A 84 6.19 33.59 -26.56
N MET A 85 6.99 32.65 -26.09
CA MET A 85 7.15 32.39 -24.65
C MET A 85 8.57 31.90 -24.32
N VAL A 86 9.39 32.76 -23.71
CA VAL A 86 10.70 32.37 -23.16
C VAL A 86 10.49 31.77 -21.77
N MET A 87 10.85 30.50 -21.59
CA MET A 87 10.64 29.81 -20.32
C MET A 87 11.64 30.32 -19.27
N ARG A 88 11.12 31.01 -18.26
CA ARG A 88 11.90 31.58 -17.15
C ARG A 88 11.74 30.75 -15.88
N ASP A 89 12.73 30.84 -15.01
CA ASP A 89 12.66 30.29 -13.66
C ASP A 89 11.59 31.07 -12.85
N PRO A 90 10.59 30.41 -12.23
CA PRO A 90 9.55 31.10 -11.48
C PRO A 90 10.06 31.97 -10.32
N ALA A 91 11.14 31.53 -9.66
CA ALA A 91 11.73 32.16 -8.48
C ALA A 91 12.82 33.17 -8.86
N THR A 92 13.72 32.83 -9.79
CA THR A 92 14.87 33.70 -10.16
C THR A 92 14.63 34.57 -11.38
N LYS A 93 13.50 34.41 -12.10
CA LYS A 93 13.09 35.13 -13.34
C LYS A 93 14.07 35.08 -14.53
N ARG A 94 15.22 34.41 -14.37
CA ARG A 94 16.24 34.17 -15.39
C ARG A 94 15.74 33.21 -16.47
N ALA A 95 16.11 33.43 -17.73
CA ALA A 95 15.72 32.55 -18.82
C ALA A 95 16.40 31.17 -18.71
N ARG A 96 15.63 30.09 -18.88
CA ARG A 96 16.09 28.70 -18.76
C ARG A 96 16.80 28.17 -20.01
N GLY A 97 17.12 29.04 -20.97
CA GLY A 97 17.80 28.68 -22.22
C GLY A 97 16.93 28.00 -23.28
N PHE A 98 15.59 28.08 -23.15
CA PHE A 98 14.65 27.61 -24.17
C PHE A 98 13.33 28.39 -24.12
N GLY A 99 12.55 28.28 -25.20
CA GLY A 99 11.22 28.88 -25.31
C GLY A 99 10.33 28.14 -26.32
N PHE A 100 9.13 28.67 -26.52
CA PHE A 100 8.19 28.23 -27.53
C PHE A 100 7.73 29.42 -28.39
N ILE A 101 7.38 29.14 -29.64
CA ILE A 101 6.71 30.07 -30.55
C ILE A 101 5.54 29.37 -31.24
N THR A 102 4.53 30.12 -31.63
CA THR A 102 3.37 29.64 -32.39
C THR A 102 3.14 30.57 -33.57
N PHE A 103 3.27 30.06 -34.80
CA PHE A 103 3.03 30.81 -36.03
C PHE A 103 1.54 30.84 -36.40
N ALA A 104 1.10 31.91 -37.06
CA ALA A 104 -0.24 32.03 -37.64
C ALA A 104 -0.48 31.01 -38.78
N HIS A 105 0.59 30.61 -39.47
CA HIS A 105 0.54 29.65 -40.59
C HIS A 105 1.57 28.54 -40.40
N PRO A 106 1.17 27.25 -40.44
CA PRO A 106 2.09 26.12 -40.24
C PRO A 106 3.25 26.07 -41.24
N SER A 107 3.06 26.57 -42.46
CA SER A 107 4.12 26.66 -43.49
C SER A 107 5.29 27.58 -43.10
N SER A 108 5.18 28.34 -42.01
CA SER A 108 6.30 29.04 -41.39
C SER A 108 7.27 28.10 -40.68
N VAL A 109 6.77 26.99 -40.11
CA VAL A 109 7.59 25.96 -39.45
C VAL A 109 8.52 25.29 -40.46
N ASP A 110 8.01 24.96 -41.65
CA ASP A 110 8.81 24.34 -42.72
C ASP A 110 9.96 25.26 -43.17
N LYS A 111 9.73 26.57 -43.25
CA LYS A 111 10.79 27.56 -43.57
C LYS A 111 11.85 27.65 -42.49
N VAL A 112 11.47 27.60 -41.21
CA VAL A 112 12.42 27.55 -40.09
C VAL A 112 13.29 26.30 -40.19
N LEU A 113 12.68 25.13 -40.45
CA LEU A 113 13.40 23.86 -40.56
C LEU A 113 14.29 23.76 -41.82
N ALA A 114 13.96 24.50 -42.88
CA ALA A 114 14.75 24.55 -44.10
C ALA A 114 16.07 25.36 -43.95
N GLU A 115 16.13 26.31 -43.02
CA GLU A 115 17.38 27.04 -42.71
C GLU A 115 18.22 26.23 -41.70
N PRO A 116 19.42 25.74 -42.06
CA PRO A 116 20.18 24.78 -41.23
C PRO A 116 20.93 25.43 -40.05
N HIS A 117 20.92 26.77 -39.95
CA HIS A 117 21.69 27.54 -38.98
C HIS A 117 20.87 28.73 -38.48
N HIS A 118 20.51 28.70 -37.19
CA HIS A 118 19.82 29.79 -36.51
C HIS A 118 20.69 30.31 -35.37
N GLU A 119 20.76 31.63 -35.22
CA GLU A 119 21.58 32.30 -34.22
C GLU A 119 20.87 33.57 -33.73
N LEU A 120 20.81 33.74 -32.40
CA LEU A 120 20.17 34.85 -31.72
C LEU A 120 21.00 35.20 -30.47
N ASP A 121 21.17 36.49 -30.17
CA ASP A 121 22.01 36.99 -29.07
C ASP A 121 23.46 36.43 -29.08
N ASN A 122 24.07 36.36 -30.28
CA ASN A 122 25.39 35.75 -30.55
C ASN A 122 25.52 34.30 -30.03
N LYS A 123 24.44 33.53 -30.13
CA LYS A 123 24.37 32.14 -29.68
C LYS A 123 23.55 31.29 -30.65
N LYS A 124 24.12 30.16 -31.10
CA LYS A 124 23.40 29.21 -31.96
C LYS A 124 22.17 28.65 -31.22
N ILE A 125 21.00 28.80 -31.83
CA ILE A 125 19.72 28.28 -31.34
C ILE A 125 19.29 27.06 -32.16
N ASP A 126 18.37 26.27 -31.61
CA ASP A 126 18.00 24.94 -32.10
C ASP A 126 16.47 24.83 -32.23
N PRO A 127 15.87 25.32 -33.33
CA PRO A 127 14.41 25.28 -33.56
C PRO A 127 13.96 23.89 -33.98
N LYS A 128 12.95 23.35 -33.29
CA LYS A 128 12.37 22.03 -33.55
C LYS A 128 10.85 22.10 -33.48
N VAL A 129 10.16 21.23 -34.24
CA VAL A 129 8.69 21.09 -34.16
C VAL A 129 8.30 20.80 -32.70
N ALA A 130 7.33 21.54 -32.17
CA ALA A 130 6.87 21.30 -30.81
C ALA A 130 6.00 20.04 -30.79
N PHE A 131 6.59 18.92 -30.40
CA PHE A 131 5.79 17.75 -30.03
C PHE A 131 4.87 18.14 -28.85
N PRO A 132 3.53 17.97 -28.96
CA PRO A 132 2.66 18.17 -27.81
C PRO A 132 3.07 17.24 -26.67
N LYS A 133 2.76 17.61 -25.41
CA LYS A 133 2.99 16.77 -24.23
C LYS A 133 2.11 15.51 -24.28
N ARG A 134 2.52 14.53 -25.09
CA ARG A 134 1.89 13.23 -25.17
C ARG A 134 2.01 12.50 -23.83
N ALA A 135 0.99 11.70 -23.53
CA ALA A 135 1.08 10.70 -22.47
C ALA A 135 2.24 9.72 -22.73
N GLN A 136 2.66 9.00 -21.70
CA GLN A 136 3.87 8.16 -21.68
C GLN A 136 3.95 7.20 -22.88
N PRO A 137 5.17 6.89 -23.38
CA PRO A 137 5.37 6.05 -24.56
C PRO A 137 4.71 4.68 -24.37
N LYS A 138 3.91 4.27 -25.36
CA LYS A 138 3.28 2.94 -25.39
C LYS A 138 4.37 1.88 -25.54
N MET A 139 4.29 0.81 -24.73
CA MET A 139 5.16 -0.37 -24.88
C MET A 139 5.05 -0.96 -26.29
N VAL A 140 6.17 -1.43 -26.85
CA VAL A 140 6.18 -2.18 -28.11
C VAL A 140 5.58 -3.56 -27.86
N VAL A 141 4.42 -3.85 -28.46
CA VAL A 141 3.68 -5.12 -28.26
C VAL A 141 4.02 -6.16 -29.34
N LYS A 142 4.31 -5.74 -30.57
CA LYS A 142 4.73 -6.59 -31.70
C LYS A 142 6.22 -6.39 -32.01
N THR A 143 6.96 -7.47 -32.19
CA THR A 143 8.35 -7.47 -32.67
C THR A 143 8.68 -8.83 -33.26
N LYS A 144 9.23 -8.91 -34.48
CA LYS A 144 9.70 -10.17 -35.08
C LYS A 144 10.91 -10.78 -34.35
N LYS A 145 11.56 -10.02 -33.45
CA LYS A 145 12.83 -10.39 -32.82
C LYS A 145 12.65 -10.87 -31.38
N ILE A 146 13.18 -12.06 -31.09
CA ILE A 146 13.30 -12.64 -29.76
C ILE A 146 14.73 -12.53 -29.23
N PHE A 147 14.83 -12.42 -27.90
CA PHE A 147 16.01 -12.65 -27.08
C PHE A 147 15.93 -14.08 -26.53
N ILE A 148 17.05 -14.80 -26.56
CA ILE A 148 17.18 -16.18 -26.08
C ILE A 148 18.26 -16.17 -25.00
N GLY A 149 17.89 -16.39 -23.74
CA GLY A 149 18.78 -16.34 -22.58
C GLY A 149 18.99 -17.71 -21.93
N GLY A 150 20.14 -17.90 -21.30
CA GLY A 150 20.45 -19.13 -20.56
C GLY A 150 21.10 -20.24 -21.39
N LEU A 151 21.57 -19.96 -22.61
CA LEU A 151 22.26 -20.91 -23.49
C LEU A 151 23.40 -21.66 -22.77
N SER A 152 23.70 -22.88 -23.21
CA SER A 152 24.80 -23.68 -22.65
C SER A 152 26.15 -23.13 -23.12
N SER A 153 27.21 -23.27 -22.33
CA SER A 153 28.56 -22.73 -22.65
C SER A 153 29.24 -23.38 -23.86
N ASN A 154 28.59 -24.39 -24.47
CA ASN A 154 28.96 -25.04 -25.73
C ASN A 154 27.94 -24.82 -26.88
N SER A 155 26.86 -24.06 -26.67
CA SER A 155 25.86 -23.78 -27.72
C SER A 155 26.44 -22.89 -28.83
N THR A 156 26.26 -23.31 -30.08
CA THR A 156 26.65 -22.58 -31.29
C THR A 156 25.51 -21.72 -31.84
N LEU A 157 25.79 -20.88 -32.84
CA LEU A 157 24.75 -20.15 -33.57
C LEU A 157 23.91 -21.10 -34.45
N GLU A 158 24.53 -22.19 -34.90
CA GLU A 158 23.97 -23.21 -35.76
C GLU A 158 22.96 -24.06 -34.98
N ASP A 159 23.24 -24.41 -33.72
CA ASP A 159 22.28 -25.06 -32.81
C ASP A 159 21.03 -24.20 -32.61
N MET A 160 21.22 -22.89 -32.38
CA MET A 160 20.10 -21.95 -32.22
C MET A 160 19.25 -21.86 -33.48
N LYS A 161 19.88 -21.74 -34.66
CA LYS A 161 19.15 -21.71 -35.94
C LYS A 161 18.40 -23.01 -36.18
N SER A 162 19.07 -24.16 -36.03
CA SER A 162 18.49 -25.48 -36.25
C SER A 162 17.29 -25.73 -35.34
N TYR A 163 17.39 -25.38 -34.05
CA TYR A 163 16.28 -25.52 -33.11
C TYR A 163 15.12 -24.57 -33.43
N PHE A 164 15.37 -23.27 -33.63
CA PHE A 164 14.26 -22.32 -33.78
C PHE A 164 13.62 -22.32 -35.18
N GLN A 165 14.30 -22.85 -36.21
CA GLN A 165 13.74 -23.00 -37.56
C GLN A 165 12.51 -23.93 -37.59
N GLN A 166 12.30 -24.78 -36.59
CA GLN A 166 11.09 -25.62 -36.49
C GLN A 166 9.80 -24.81 -36.24
N TYR A 167 9.90 -23.60 -35.67
CA TYR A 167 8.75 -22.73 -35.37
C TYR A 167 8.43 -21.77 -36.52
N GLY A 168 9.39 -21.47 -37.39
CA GLY A 168 9.20 -20.59 -38.53
C GLY A 168 10.52 -20.19 -39.22
N LYS A 169 10.39 -19.53 -40.36
CA LYS A 169 11.54 -19.05 -41.15
C LYS A 169 12.27 -17.92 -40.40
N ILE A 170 13.59 -18.06 -40.29
CA ILE A 170 14.49 -17.10 -39.64
C ILE A 170 15.01 -16.10 -40.70
N GLU A 171 14.88 -14.80 -40.43
CA GLU A 171 15.53 -13.71 -41.19
C GLU A 171 17.00 -13.52 -40.75
N ASP A 172 17.23 -13.49 -39.43
CA ASP A 172 18.53 -13.16 -38.82
C ASP A 172 18.69 -13.91 -37.48
N ALA A 173 19.93 -14.27 -37.13
CA ALA A 173 20.26 -14.86 -35.85
C ALA A 173 21.66 -14.43 -35.39
N MET A 174 21.78 -14.01 -34.13
CA MET A 174 23.00 -13.44 -33.55
C MET A 174 23.30 -14.05 -32.17
N LEU A 175 24.40 -14.79 -32.05
CA LEU A 175 24.93 -15.22 -30.74
C LEU A 175 25.89 -14.15 -30.21
N MET A 176 25.72 -13.70 -28.97
CA MET A 176 26.45 -12.54 -28.44
C MET A 176 27.75 -12.96 -27.74
N TYR A 177 28.89 -12.57 -28.32
CA TYR A 177 30.21 -12.85 -27.76
C TYR A 177 30.72 -11.72 -26.86
N ASP A 178 31.52 -12.09 -25.85
CA ASP A 178 32.35 -11.16 -25.10
C ASP A 178 33.62 -10.82 -25.92
N LYS A 179 33.93 -9.54 -26.01
CA LYS A 179 35.07 -9.03 -26.78
C LYS A 179 36.42 -9.41 -26.16
N ALA A 180 36.49 -9.55 -24.83
CA ALA A 180 37.74 -9.85 -24.12
C ALA A 180 38.08 -11.34 -24.14
N THR A 181 37.11 -12.22 -23.87
CA THR A 181 37.34 -13.67 -23.72
C THR A 181 37.00 -14.51 -24.95
N GLN A 182 36.36 -13.94 -25.98
CA GLN A 182 35.82 -14.63 -27.17
C GLN A 182 34.85 -15.80 -26.86
N ARG A 183 34.36 -15.89 -25.62
CA ARG A 183 33.28 -16.82 -25.24
C ARG A 183 31.93 -16.14 -25.47
N HIS A 184 30.91 -16.92 -25.81
CA HIS A 184 29.55 -16.40 -25.90
C HIS A 184 28.99 -16.11 -24.50
N ARG A 185 28.12 -15.10 -24.40
CA ARG A 185 27.66 -14.50 -23.15
C ARG A 185 26.45 -15.23 -22.53
N GLY A 186 26.17 -16.46 -22.98
CA GLY A 186 24.99 -17.23 -22.55
C GLY A 186 23.65 -16.70 -23.09
N PHE A 187 23.67 -15.76 -24.05
CA PHE A 187 22.47 -15.25 -24.71
C PHE A 187 22.69 -14.88 -26.18
N GLY A 188 21.61 -14.87 -26.95
CA GLY A 188 21.58 -14.43 -28.34
C GLY A 188 20.21 -13.88 -28.74
N PHE A 189 20.02 -13.65 -30.03
CA PHE A 189 18.77 -13.15 -30.61
C PHE A 189 18.44 -13.90 -31.90
N ILE A 190 17.15 -14.04 -32.20
CA ILE A 190 16.63 -14.52 -33.48
C ILE A 190 15.54 -13.58 -33.97
N THR A 191 15.54 -13.28 -35.26
CA THR A 191 14.50 -12.51 -35.96
C THR A 191 13.80 -13.47 -36.92
N PHE A 192 12.49 -13.63 -36.78
CA PHE A 192 11.67 -14.44 -37.70
C PHE A 192 11.14 -13.60 -38.86
N ASP A 193 10.61 -14.25 -39.90
CA ASP A 193 9.89 -13.60 -41.01
C ASP A 193 8.48 -13.12 -40.60
N ASP A 194 7.94 -13.65 -39.51
CA ASP A 194 6.59 -13.40 -39.01
C ASP A 194 6.63 -13.03 -37.52
N ASP A 195 5.84 -12.03 -37.10
CA ASP A 195 5.76 -11.65 -35.68
C ASP A 195 4.83 -12.57 -34.87
N GLU A 196 3.89 -13.29 -35.49
CA GLU A 196 3.14 -14.34 -34.77
C GLU A 196 4.01 -15.51 -34.33
N VAL A 197 5.08 -15.82 -35.07
CA VAL A 197 6.04 -16.88 -34.68
C VAL A 197 6.81 -16.46 -33.43
N SER A 198 7.19 -15.18 -33.31
CA SER A 198 7.90 -14.68 -32.12
C SER A 198 7.01 -14.70 -30.87
N ASP A 199 5.71 -14.45 -31.02
CA ASP A 199 4.70 -14.57 -29.97
C ASP A 199 4.56 -16.02 -29.52
N LYS A 200 4.31 -16.97 -30.44
CA LYS A 200 4.16 -18.41 -30.14
C LYS A 200 5.41 -19.01 -29.48
N VAL A 201 6.61 -18.56 -29.85
CA VAL A 201 7.88 -18.95 -29.22
C VAL A 201 8.07 -18.30 -27.84
N CYS A 202 7.48 -17.14 -27.56
CA CYS A 202 7.55 -16.52 -26.22
C CYS A 202 6.43 -17.00 -25.26
N GLU A 203 5.37 -17.65 -25.76
CA GLU A 203 4.36 -18.33 -24.94
C GLU A 203 4.91 -19.63 -24.33
N ILE A 204 5.83 -20.30 -25.02
CA ILE A 204 6.56 -21.47 -24.50
C ILE A 204 7.63 -21.00 -23.51
N HIS A 205 7.33 -21.09 -22.20
CA HIS A 205 8.17 -20.51 -21.14
C HIS A 205 9.63 -21.00 -21.12
N PHE A 206 9.89 -22.25 -21.55
CA PHE A 206 11.25 -22.80 -21.64
C PHE A 206 11.39 -23.68 -22.88
N HIS A 207 12.53 -23.52 -23.56
CA HIS A 207 12.95 -24.36 -24.68
C HIS A 207 14.17 -25.17 -24.27
N GLU A 208 14.30 -26.41 -24.75
CA GLU A 208 15.48 -27.24 -24.48
C GLU A 208 16.45 -27.21 -25.66
N ILE A 209 17.67 -26.71 -25.44
CA ILE A 209 18.74 -26.67 -26.46
C ILE A 209 20.01 -27.27 -25.85
N ASN A 210 20.57 -28.28 -26.52
CA ASN A 210 21.76 -29.03 -26.08
C ASN A 210 21.66 -29.54 -24.63
N GLY A 211 20.49 -30.06 -24.23
CA GLY A 211 20.25 -30.59 -22.87
C GLY A 211 20.11 -29.53 -21.78
N LYS A 212 19.86 -28.26 -22.14
CA LYS A 212 19.72 -27.15 -21.20
C LYS A 212 18.47 -26.32 -21.51
N MET A 213 17.73 -25.96 -20.46
CA MET A 213 16.58 -25.06 -20.56
C MET A 213 17.04 -23.62 -20.81
N VAL A 214 16.49 -23.01 -21.86
CA VAL A 214 16.71 -21.62 -22.27
C VAL A 214 15.38 -20.86 -22.29
N GLU A 215 15.43 -19.58 -21.98
CA GLU A 215 14.26 -18.70 -21.84
C GLU A 215 14.13 -17.78 -23.07
N CYS A 216 12.95 -17.73 -23.68
CA CYS A 216 12.67 -16.86 -24.82
C CYS A 216 11.80 -15.66 -24.42
N LYS A 217 12.19 -14.46 -24.85
CA LYS A 217 11.50 -13.19 -24.57
C LYS A 217 11.48 -12.30 -25.80
N LYS A 218 10.44 -11.49 -25.98
CA LYS A 218 10.42 -10.42 -27.01
C LYS A 218 11.59 -9.46 -26.80
N ALA A 219 12.42 -9.27 -27.84
CA ALA A 219 13.62 -8.45 -27.74
C ALA A 219 13.28 -6.97 -27.60
N GLN A 220 13.91 -6.30 -26.63
CA GLN A 220 13.72 -4.87 -26.37
C GLN A 220 14.81 -4.03 -27.04
N PRO A 221 14.50 -2.83 -27.56
CA PRO A 221 15.51 -1.91 -28.07
C PRO A 221 16.50 -1.48 -26.97
N LYS A 222 17.79 -1.33 -27.31
CA LYS A 222 18.84 -0.92 -26.35
C LYS A 222 18.55 0.41 -25.65
N GLU A 223 17.82 1.31 -26.29
CA GLU A 223 17.39 2.60 -25.73
C GLU A 223 16.48 2.45 -24.50
N VAL A 224 15.73 1.34 -24.41
CA VAL A 224 14.90 1.00 -23.24
C VAL A 224 15.74 0.44 -22.08
N MET A 225 17.00 0.05 -22.35
CA MET A 225 17.90 -0.60 -21.38
C MET A 225 18.94 0.35 -20.74
N LEU A 226 18.85 1.67 -20.98
CA LEU A 226 19.76 2.64 -20.37
C LEU A 226 19.34 3.02 -18.93
N PRO A 227 20.28 3.12 -17.97
CA PRO A 227 19.97 3.25 -16.55
C PRO A 227 19.56 4.68 -16.14
N VAL A 228 18.29 5.02 -16.30
CA VAL A 228 17.74 6.32 -15.87
C VAL A 228 17.42 6.30 -14.37
N GLN A 229 18.04 7.19 -13.59
CA GLN A 229 17.95 7.25 -12.12
C GLN A 229 16.59 7.75 -11.56
N ILE A 230 15.51 7.69 -12.35
CA ILE A 230 14.20 8.31 -12.03
C ILE A 230 13.12 7.23 -11.85
N ASN A 231 13.21 6.45 -10.77
CA ASN A 231 12.11 5.57 -10.35
C ASN A 231 12.03 5.24 -8.84
N LYS A 232 12.79 5.95 -7.98
CA LYS A 232 12.74 5.72 -6.52
C LYS A 232 11.34 5.89 -5.91
N SER A 233 10.46 6.73 -6.46
CA SER A 233 9.11 6.98 -5.92
C SER A 233 8.15 5.80 -6.08
N ARG A 234 8.05 5.19 -7.27
CA ARG A 234 7.15 4.03 -7.50
C ARG A 234 7.68 2.75 -6.87
N ALA A 235 9.01 2.53 -6.87
CA ALA A 235 9.62 1.41 -6.16
C ALA A 235 9.48 1.55 -4.62
N ALA A 236 9.59 2.77 -4.07
CA ALA A 236 9.35 3.02 -2.65
C ALA A 236 7.88 2.77 -2.27
N ALA A 237 6.91 3.13 -3.10
CA ALA A 237 5.49 2.84 -2.84
C ALA A 237 5.22 1.32 -2.71
N ALA A 238 5.87 0.49 -3.54
CA ALA A 238 5.77 -0.97 -3.43
C ALA A 238 6.52 -1.53 -2.20
N ARG A 239 7.75 -1.07 -1.94
CA ARG A 239 8.54 -1.45 -0.75
C ARG A 239 7.83 -1.09 0.56
N ASN A 240 7.33 0.14 0.70
CA ASN A 240 6.66 0.62 1.90
C ASN A 240 5.31 -0.06 2.19
N LEU A 241 4.72 -0.75 1.21
CA LEU A 241 3.43 -1.43 1.37
C LEU A 241 3.56 -2.96 1.55
N TYR A 242 4.60 -3.60 1.01
CA TYR A 242 4.76 -5.06 0.98
C TYR A 242 6.17 -5.62 1.29
N GLY A 243 7.19 -4.79 1.57
CA GLY A 243 8.51 -5.26 2.05
C GLY A 243 9.41 -6.00 1.05
N LEU A 244 9.00 -6.15 -0.21
CA LEU A 244 9.70 -6.98 -1.20
C LEU A 244 11.07 -6.42 -1.65
N ALA A 245 11.99 -7.34 -1.94
CA ALA A 245 13.29 -7.06 -2.56
C ALA A 245 13.20 -6.94 -4.10
N PRO A 246 14.17 -6.28 -4.77
CA PRO A 246 14.05 -5.89 -6.18
C PRO A 246 13.85 -7.06 -7.16
N GLU A 247 14.45 -8.22 -6.92
CA GLU A 247 14.29 -9.40 -7.79
C GLU A 247 12.86 -9.99 -7.73
N HIS A 248 12.20 -9.91 -6.58
CA HIS A 248 10.84 -10.45 -6.41
C HIS A 248 9.75 -9.57 -7.04
N LEU A 249 10.03 -8.29 -7.34
CA LEU A 249 9.06 -7.40 -8.01
C LEU A 249 8.75 -7.83 -9.45
N LEU A 250 9.68 -8.48 -10.15
CA LEU A 250 9.44 -9.01 -11.50
C LEU A 250 8.46 -10.18 -11.50
N ALA A 251 8.60 -11.11 -10.55
CA ALA A 251 7.68 -12.23 -10.37
C ALA A 251 6.28 -11.80 -9.89
N TYR A 252 6.16 -10.63 -9.26
CA TYR A 252 4.86 -10.06 -8.84
C TYR A 252 4.21 -9.20 -9.96
N ALA A 253 5.01 -8.55 -10.80
CA ALA A 253 4.53 -7.72 -11.90
C ALA A 253 3.79 -8.51 -13.00
N SER A 254 4.12 -9.79 -13.19
CA SER A 254 3.44 -10.69 -14.13
C SER A 254 1.99 -11.04 -13.74
N TYR A 255 1.57 -10.80 -12.49
CA TYR A 255 0.24 -11.13 -11.98
C TYR A 255 -0.63 -9.91 -11.65
N MET A 256 -0.20 -8.70 -12.05
CA MET A 256 -1.00 -7.47 -11.94
C MET A 256 -1.89 -7.28 -13.18
N PRO A 257 -3.24 -7.28 -13.06
CA PRO A 257 -4.13 -6.90 -14.15
C PRO A 257 -3.87 -5.45 -14.59
N ARG A 258 -3.87 -5.19 -15.90
CA ARG A 258 -3.78 -3.83 -16.43
C ARG A 258 -5.07 -3.07 -16.16
N LEU A 259 -5.05 -2.11 -15.24
CA LEU A 259 -6.16 -1.18 -15.06
C LEU A 259 -6.19 -0.11 -16.18
N PRO A 260 -7.39 0.28 -16.66
CA PRO A 260 -7.53 1.39 -17.61
C PRO A 260 -7.24 2.75 -16.94
N TYR A 261 -7.03 3.77 -17.78
CA TYR A 261 -6.74 5.14 -17.36
C TYR A 261 -7.95 5.81 -16.66
N GLY A 262 -7.70 6.73 -15.71
CA GLY A 262 -8.70 7.75 -15.39
C GLY A 262 -8.83 8.26 -13.94
N THR A 263 -7.76 8.64 -13.23
CA THR A 263 -7.76 9.81 -12.32
C THR A 263 -6.38 10.09 -11.72
N ASN A 264 -6.07 11.37 -11.49
CA ASN A 264 -4.89 11.80 -10.74
C ASN A 264 -5.27 12.16 -9.29
N VAL A 265 -4.35 11.95 -8.36
CA VAL A 265 -4.32 12.68 -7.08
C VAL A 265 -2.95 13.33 -6.96
N LEU A 266 -2.93 14.65 -6.78
CA LEU A 266 -1.71 15.45 -6.64
C LEU A 266 -1.29 15.49 -5.16
N TYR A 267 0.00 15.28 -4.91
CA TYR A 267 0.66 15.66 -3.66
C TYR A 267 1.43 16.96 -3.88
N PRO A 268 1.14 18.04 -3.13
CA PRO A 268 2.09 19.12 -2.90
C PRO A 268 2.97 18.75 -1.69
N GLY A 269 4.28 18.84 -1.84
CA GLY A 269 5.23 18.58 -0.75
C GLY A 269 6.39 19.56 -0.76
N MET A 270 6.69 20.10 0.43
CA MET A 270 7.86 20.91 0.81
C MET A 270 8.13 22.23 0.05
N PHE A 271 8.30 23.30 0.82
CA PHE A 271 9.59 24.00 0.89
C PHE A 271 9.82 24.52 2.32
N ASN A 272 11.08 24.80 2.69
CA ASN A 272 11.49 25.14 4.06
C ASN A 272 12.70 26.10 4.07
N GLY A 273 12.78 26.99 5.08
CA GLY A 273 14.03 27.64 5.52
C GLY A 273 14.16 29.17 5.39
N PHE A 274 14.54 29.82 6.51
CA PHE A 274 15.14 31.17 6.69
C PHE A 274 14.32 32.42 6.27
N SER A 275 14.27 33.55 7.00
CA SER A 275 14.73 34.00 8.34
C SER A 275 13.95 35.32 8.70
N GLN A 276 14.02 36.04 9.82
CA GLN A 276 14.89 36.20 11.01
C GLN A 276 14.01 36.33 12.30
N GLN A 277 14.45 35.99 13.51
CA GLN A 277 15.26 36.70 14.54
C GLN A 277 14.59 37.92 15.25
N TYR A 278 14.81 37.99 16.57
CA TYR A 278 14.22 38.88 17.60
C TYR A 278 12.73 38.59 17.94
N GLY A 279 12.29 38.52 19.21
CA GLY A 279 13.03 38.48 20.48
C GLY A 279 12.12 38.64 21.73
N ILE A 280 12.68 38.34 22.91
CA ILE A 280 12.16 38.67 24.27
C ILE A 280 10.98 37.82 24.81
N SER A 281 11.23 37.12 25.91
CA SER A 281 10.25 36.61 26.91
C SER A 281 10.24 37.55 28.14
N PRO A 282 9.25 37.55 29.06
CA PRO A 282 9.19 36.48 30.10
C PRO A 282 7.81 36.18 30.76
N SER A 283 7.76 35.12 31.58
CA SER A 283 6.96 34.88 32.82
C SER A 283 5.47 35.31 32.96
N GLY A 284 4.56 34.55 33.60
CA GLY A 284 4.65 33.21 34.22
C GLY A 284 3.81 33.06 35.51
N ARG A 285 3.15 31.89 35.71
CA ARG A 285 2.21 31.53 36.83
C ARG A 285 0.90 32.34 36.81
N SER A 286 -0.20 31.97 37.49
CA SER A 286 -0.46 30.93 38.53
C SER A 286 -1.84 30.24 38.38
N SER A 287 -2.11 29.24 39.23
CA SER A 287 -3.35 28.44 39.30
C SER A 287 -4.48 29.06 40.14
N ALA A 288 -5.74 28.86 39.73
CA ALA A 288 -6.95 28.91 40.58
C ALA A 288 -8.12 28.14 39.91
N SER A 289 -9.29 28.06 40.56
CA SER A 289 -10.37 27.11 40.25
C SER A 289 -11.78 27.71 40.21
N ASN A 290 -12.75 26.90 39.73
CA ASN A 290 -14.22 26.95 39.90
C ASN A 290 -15.10 27.78 38.94
N ASN A 291 -16.15 27.08 38.48
CA ASN A 291 -17.55 27.47 38.22
C ASN A 291 -17.92 28.78 37.48
N GLY A 292 -18.90 28.65 36.57
CA GLY A 292 -20.04 29.59 36.56
C GLY A 292 -20.57 30.10 35.22
N THR A 293 -21.37 29.26 34.52
CA THR A 293 -22.59 29.64 33.76
C THR A 293 -22.61 30.78 32.71
N SER A 294 -23.31 30.48 31.60
CA SER A 294 -24.05 31.40 30.69
C SER A 294 -23.29 32.46 29.87
N GLY A 295 -23.38 32.35 28.53
CA GLY A 295 -23.00 33.41 27.58
C GLY A 295 -23.23 33.04 26.12
N GLY A 296 -24.19 33.72 25.47
CA GLY A 296 -24.48 33.81 24.02
C GLY A 296 -23.93 32.79 23.01
N ASN A 297 -24.83 32.05 22.34
CA ASN A 297 -24.51 31.31 21.11
C ASN A 297 -24.30 32.25 19.90
N THR A 298 -23.08 32.74 19.71
CA THR A 298 -22.62 33.28 18.41
C THR A 298 -22.10 32.13 17.55
N VAL A 299 -22.99 31.48 16.80
CA VAL A 299 -22.61 30.40 15.88
C VAL A 299 -21.66 30.96 14.81
N ASN A 300 -20.45 30.44 14.79
CA ASN A 300 -19.41 30.80 13.83
C ASN A 300 -19.88 30.51 12.39
N PRO A 301 -19.78 31.47 11.45
CA PRO A 301 -20.18 31.25 10.06
C PRO A 301 -19.51 30.05 9.39
N ARG A 302 -18.30 29.65 9.82
CA ARG A 302 -17.64 28.43 9.33
C ARG A 302 -18.30 27.15 9.83
N ASP A 303 -18.81 27.14 11.05
CA ASP A 303 -19.48 25.96 11.62
C ASP A 303 -20.91 25.85 11.09
N LEU A 304 -21.57 26.98 10.82
CA LEU A 304 -22.84 27.00 10.07
C LEU A 304 -22.64 26.55 8.62
N ALA A 305 -21.59 27.01 7.94
CA ALA A 305 -21.25 26.54 6.58
C ALA A 305 -20.85 25.06 6.56
N ALA A 306 -20.11 24.56 7.56
CA ALA A 306 -19.80 23.14 7.70
C ALA A 306 -21.06 22.31 7.95
N ALA A 307 -21.99 22.79 8.79
CA ALA A 307 -23.30 22.15 9.00
C ALA A 307 -24.18 22.19 7.74
N GLN A 308 -24.15 23.28 6.96
CA GLN A 308 -24.87 23.39 5.68
C GLN A 308 -24.26 22.53 4.58
N ILE A 309 -22.93 22.39 4.51
CA ILE A 309 -22.25 21.47 3.59
C ILE A 309 -22.51 20.02 4.01
N ALA A 310 -22.49 19.71 5.31
CA ALA A 310 -22.87 18.39 5.82
C ALA A 310 -24.34 18.07 5.54
N ALA A 311 -25.24 19.04 5.72
CA ALA A 311 -26.67 18.89 5.41
C ALA A 311 -26.93 18.81 3.89
N GLN A 312 -26.19 19.54 3.05
CA GLN A 312 -26.25 19.38 1.59
C GLN A 312 -25.68 18.04 1.14
N GLN A 313 -24.58 17.55 1.74
CA GLN A 313 -24.11 16.19 1.49
C GLN A 313 -25.12 15.15 1.95
N HIS A 314 -25.74 15.31 3.13
CA HIS A 314 -26.76 14.39 3.62
C HIS A 314 -28.03 14.43 2.76
N ALA A 315 -28.46 15.61 2.31
CA ALA A 315 -29.59 15.78 1.39
C ALA A 315 -29.28 15.28 -0.03
N VAL A 316 -28.03 15.32 -0.48
CA VAL A 316 -27.59 14.68 -1.72
C VAL A 316 -27.54 13.16 -1.56
N TYR A 317 -27.10 12.63 -0.40
CA TYR A 317 -27.19 11.19 -0.10
C TYR A 317 -28.64 10.72 0.04
N GLU A 318 -29.54 11.50 0.64
CA GLU A 318 -30.98 11.23 0.69
C GLU A 318 -31.64 11.40 -0.68
N ALA A 319 -31.23 12.36 -1.51
CA ALA A 319 -31.68 12.45 -2.90
C ALA A 319 -31.23 11.23 -3.72
N ILE A 320 -30.00 10.75 -3.52
CA ILE A 320 -29.47 9.53 -4.15
C ILE A 320 -30.18 8.26 -3.63
N ALA A 321 -30.55 8.21 -2.35
CA ALA A 321 -31.32 7.10 -1.76
C ALA A 321 -32.80 7.11 -2.22
N ASN A 322 -33.42 8.29 -2.28
CA ASN A 322 -34.80 8.47 -2.73
C ASN A 322 -34.94 8.36 -4.26
N ALA A 323 -33.86 8.59 -5.03
CA ALA A 323 -33.80 8.36 -6.47
C ALA A 323 -33.68 6.87 -6.86
N GLY A 324 -34.18 5.94 -6.03
CA GLY A 324 -34.57 4.58 -6.44
C GLY A 324 -33.45 3.61 -6.85
N VAL A 325 -32.16 3.98 -6.77
CA VAL A 325 -31.04 3.15 -7.25
C VAL A 325 -30.00 2.89 -6.15
N PHE A 326 -30.46 2.38 -5.00
CA PHE A 326 -29.59 1.72 -4.00
C PHE A 326 -30.21 0.44 -3.42
N ASP A 327 -30.79 -0.37 -4.31
CA ASP A 327 -31.20 -1.74 -4.02
C ASP A 327 -29.95 -2.65 -3.91
N VAL A 328 -29.31 -2.65 -2.72
CA VAL A 328 -28.23 -3.59 -2.37
C VAL A 328 -28.91 -4.91 -1.98
N PRO A 329 -28.91 -5.96 -2.83
CA PRO A 329 -29.96 -6.97 -2.76
C PRO A 329 -29.78 -7.97 -1.61
N HIS A 330 -30.92 -8.57 -1.21
CA HIS A 330 -30.95 -9.90 -0.60
C HIS A 330 -30.05 -10.88 -1.38
N MET A 331 -29.27 -11.72 -0.68
CA MET A 331 -28.55 -12.84 -1.29
C MET A 331 -29.38 -14.13 -1.33
N PRO A 332 -29.68 -14.64 -2.53
CA PRO A 332 -29.87 -16.07 -2.77
C PRO A 332 -28.98 -16.56 -3.94
N TYR A 333 -27.66 -16.53 -3.75
CA TYR A 333 -26.62 -17.20 -4.56
C TYR A 333 -26.90 -17.32 -6.08
N ILE A 334 -26.76 -16.19 -6.80
CA ILE A 334 -26.70 -16.01 -8.27
C ILE A 334 -27.27 -17.18 -9.09
N GLY A 335 -28.60 -17.25 -9.23
CA GLY A 335 -29.22 -18.35 -9.98
C GLY A 335 -30.75 -18.38 -10.11
N GLN A 336 -31.47 -17.25 -10.05
CA GLN A 336 -32.91 -17.23 -10.40
C GLN A 336 -33.31 -16.05 -11.31
N ASN A 337 -34.41 -16.26 -12.03
CA ASN A 337 -34.86 -15.56 -13.24
C ASN A 337 -35.03 -14.03 -13.08
N PRO A 338 -34.64 -13.16 -14.04
CA PRO A 338 -34.69 -11.69 -13.87
C PRO A 338 -36.08 -11.03 -13.77
N LEU A 339 -37.19 -11.78 -13.84
CA LEU A 339 -38.55 -11.27 -13.75
C LEU A 339 -39.42 -12.17 -12.85
N GLY A 340 -39.83 -11.65 -11.69
CA GLY A 340 -40.75 -12.34 -10.77
C GLY A 340 -40.64 -11.81 -9.34
N HIS A 341 -41.75 -11.30 -8.79
CA HIS A 341 -41.85 -10.95 -7.36
C HIS A 341 -42.03 -12.20 -6.49
N GLN A 342 -41.59 -12.10 -5.22
CA GLN A 342 -42.05 -12.90 -4.08
C GLN A 342 -42.06 -14.43 -4.25
N GLN A 343 -40.93 -15.05 -3.91
CA GLN A 343 -40.87 -16.44 -3.42
C GLN A 343 -40.13 -16.47 -2.08
N PRO A 344 -40.55 -17.28 -1.10
CA PRO A 344 -39.83 -17.43 0.15
C PRO A 344 -38.49 -18.15 -0.07
N ILE A 345 -37.52 -17.91 0.84
CA ILE A 345 -36.21 -18.55 0.81
C ILE A 345 -36.41 -20.07 0.96
N SER A 346 -36.23 -20.81 -0.14
CA SER A 346 -36.42 -22.27 -0.20
C SER A 346 -35.11 -23.03 -0.01
N ASN A 347 -35.22 -24.28 0.44
CA ASN A 347 -34.13 -25.08 1.04
C ASN A 347 -33.05 -25.60 0.07
N THR A 348 -32.70 -24.84 -0.97
CA THR A 348 -31.91 -25.30 -2.12
C THR A 348 -30.63 -24.48 -2.34
N PHE A 349 -29.93 -24.13 -1.26
CA PHE A 349 -28.54 -23.67 -1.36
C PHE A 349 -27.67 -24.80 -1.96
N ASN A 350 -26.98 -24.52 -3.07
CA ASN A 350 -25.96 -25.43 -3.60
C ASN A 350 -24.80 -25.50 -2.60
N LYS A 351 -24.70 -26.63 -1.87
CA LYS A 351 -23.82 -26.75 -0.69
C LYS A 351 -22.32 -26.84 -1.01
N ILE A 352 -21.96 -26.97 -2.28
CA ILE A 352 -20.59 -27.05 -2.79
C ILE A 352 -20.51 -26.24 -4.08
N CYS A 353 -19.63 -25.24 -4.13
CA CYS A 353 -19.36 -24.45 -5.34
C CYS A 353 -17.88 -24.56 -5.74
N ASN A 354 -17.62 -24.99 -6.98
CA ASN A 354 -16.26 -25.20 -7.52
C ASN A 354 -15.88 -24.21 -8.64
N ILE A 355 -16.69 -23.18 -8.92
CA ILE A 355 -16.57 -22.39 -10.16
C ILE A 355 -15.95 -21.00 -9.91
N THR A 356 -14.65 -20.87 -10.23
CA THR A 356 -13.97 -19.57 -10.35
C THR A 356 -14.23 -18.98 -11.74
N TYR A 357 -15.25 -18.12 -11.86
CA TYR A 357 -15.59 -17.46 -13.13
C TYR A 357 -14.58 -16.36 -13.49
N THR A 358 -14.00 -16.45 -14.69
CA THR A 358 -13.03 -15.48 -15.23
C THR A 358 -13.58 -14.61 -16.37
N VAL A 359 -14.81 -14.88 -16.84
CA VAL A 359 -15.48 -14.06 -17.87
C VAL A 359 -15.85 -12.69 -17.28
N PRO A 360 -15.41 -11.56 -17.87
CA PRO A 360 -15.83 -10.24 -17.42
C PRO A 360 -17.35 -10.06 -17.62
N PRO A 361 -18.09 -9.54 -16.63
CA PRO A 361 -19.49 -9.19 -16.82
C PRO A 361 -19.61 -7.97 -17.75
N ASP A 362 -20.70 -7.89 -18.52
CA ASP A 362 -20.98 -6.71 -19.33
C ASP A 362 -21.07 -5.43 -18.47
N ASN A 363 -20.53 -4.32 -18.98
CA ASN A 363 -20.38 -3.05 -18.27
C ASN A 363 -21.71 -2.42 -17.83
N THR A 364 -22.85 -2.81 -18.40
CA THR A 364 -24.17 -2.31 -17.98
C THR A 364 -24.82 -3.17 -16.88
N SER A 365 -24.29 -4.36 -16.64
CA SER A 365 -24.95 -5.38 -15.81
C SER A 365 -24.87 -5.12 -14.30
N LYS A 366 -25.84 -5.68 -13.56
CA LYS A 366 -25.79 -5.77 -12.08
C LYS A 366 -24.53 -6.49 -11.57
N GLU A 367 -23.97 -7.41 -12.37
CA GLU A 367 -22.71 -8.08 -12.03
C GLU A 367 -21.50 -7.14 -12.11
N TYR A 368 -21.43 -6.27 -13.13
CA TYR A 368 -20.38 -5.25 -13.22
C TYR A 368 -20.50 -4.18 -12.12
N GLN A 369 -21.73 -3.80 -11.75
CA GLN A 369 -21.98 -2.95 -10.59
C GLN A 369 -21.46 -3.61 -9.29
N ARG A 370 -21.70 -4.91 -9.10
CA ARG A 370 -21.19 -5.67 -7.93
C ARG A 370 -19.67 -5.81 -7.95
N LEU A 371 -19.06 -6.07 -9.11
CA LEU A 371 -17.61 -6.11 -9.32
C LEU A 371 -16.93 -4.79 -8.94
N THR A 372 -17.40 -3.68 -9.51
CA THR A 372 -16.84 -2.34 -9.28
C THR A 372 -17.06 -1.87 -7.84
N PHE A 373 -18.19 -2.18 -7.21
CA PHE A 373 -18.40 -2.01 -5.78
C PHE A 373 -17.34 -2.74 -4.95
N GLY A 374 -17.07 -4.02 -5.22
CA GLY A 374 -16.04 -4.77 -4.48
C GLY A 374 -14.62 -4.21 -4.64
N GLN A 375 -14.25 -3.83 -5.87
CA GLN A 375 -12.96 -3.20 -6.16
C GLN A 375 -12.79 -1.84 -5.44
N LYS A 376 -13.89 -1.10 -5.22
CA LYS A 376 -13.91 0.16 -4.47
C LYS A 376 -13.88 -0.06 -2.96
N SER A 377 -14.82 -0.85 -2.43
CA SER A 377 -15.09 -0.98 -0.99
C SER A 377 -14.17 -1.98 -0.27
N TYR A 378 -13.72 -3.03 -0.95
CA TYR A 378 -12.94 -4.12 -0.33
C TYR A 378 -11.55 -4.33 -0.96
N SER A 379 -11.31 -3.77 -2.15
CA SER A 379 -10.07 -3.98 -2.95
C SER A 379 -9.83 -5.43 -3.40
N PHE A 380 -10.93 -6.18 -3.58
CA PHE A 380 -10.95 -7.50 -4.21
C PHE A 380 -12.27 -7.73 -4.98
N ASN A 381 -12.33 -8.79 -5.78
CA ASN A 381 -13.47 -9.12 -6.64
C ASN A 381 -14.60 -9.81 -5.86
N ILE A 382 -15.46 -9.02 -5.21
CA ILE A 382 -16.60 -9.55 -4.44
C ILE A 382 -17.57 -10.37 -5.32
N LEU A 383 -17.74 -10.05 -6.60
CA LEU A 383 -18.59 -10.82 -7.52
C LEU A 383 -18.11 -12.27 -7.64
N VAL A 384 -16.80 -12.49 -7.81
CA VAL A 384 -16.24 -13.84 -7.88
C VAL A 384 -16.28 -14.52 -6.51
N SER A 385 -16.13 -13.79 -5.40
CA SER A 385 -16.39 -14.36 -4.06
C SER A 385 -17.84 -14.84 -3.90
N ASP A 386 -18.81 -14.03 -4.32
CA ASP A 386 -20.23 -14.36 -4.24
C ASP A 386 -20.56 -15.59 -5.11
N LYS A 387 -19.96 -15.70 -6.32
CA LYS A 387 -20.07 -16.89 -7.20
C LYS A 387 -19.33 -18.12 -6.67
N THR A 388 -18.23 -17.94 -5.94
CA THR A 388 -17.48 -19.02 -5.26
C THR A 388 -18.30 -19.62 -4.10
N GLY A 389 -19.35 -18.94 -3.64
CA GLY A 389 -20.29 -19.48 -2.67
C GLY A 389 -19.75 -19.56 -1.24
N PRO A 390 -20.53 -20.16 -0.32
CA PRO A 390 -20.25 -20.16 1.11
C PRO A 390 -19.39 -21.36 1.55
N ARG A 391 -19.22 -22.38 0.69
CA ARG A 391 -18.38 -23.55 0.89
C ARG A 391 -17.80 -24.01 -0.45
N ARG A 392 -16.50 -24.33 -0.43
CA ARG A 392 -15.78 -24.97 -1.54
C ARG A 392 -14.80 -26.01 -1.01
N VAL A 393 -14.51 -27.01 -1.83
CA VAL A 393 -13.38 -27.92 -1.59
C VAL A 393 -12.07 -27.14 -1.79
N LEU A 394 -11.06 -27.43 -0.97
CA LEU A 394 -9.68 -27.00 -1.19
C LEU A 394 -8.82 -28.26 -1.32
N GLU A 395 -7.90 -28.27 -2.27
CA GLU A 395 -6.95 -29.38 -2.40
C GLU A 395 -5.96 -29.42 -1.21
N PRO A 396 -5.54 -30.60 -0.72
CA PRO A 396 -4.59 -30.69 0.39
C PRO A 396 -3.21 -30.10 0.05
N VAL A 397 -2.87 -28.96 0.67
CA VAL A 397 -1.63 -28.21 0.39
C VAL A 397 -0.47 -28.46 1.37
N ALA A 398 -0.73 -29.05 2.55
CA ALA A 398 0.33 -29.48 3.48
C ALA A 398 1.20 -30.61 2.89
N HIS A 399 2.39 -30.87 3.47
CA HIS A 399 3.20 -32.03 3.06
C HIS A 399 2.48 -33.33 3.43
N GLU A 400 2.62 -34.40 2.65
CA GLU A 400 1.88 -35.65 2.88
C GLU A 400 2.15 -36.25 4.26
N SER A 401 3.38 -36.13 4.75
CA SER A 401 3.76 -36.62 6.08
C SER A 401 3.12 -35.84 7.23
N CYS A 402 2.57 -34.64 7.02
CA CYS A 402 1.74 -33.99 8.02
C CYS A 402 0.50 -34.83 8.37
N ARG A 403 -0.06 -35.59 7.41
CA ARG A 403 -1.19 -36.51 7.64
C ARG A 403 -0.82 -37.73 8.50
N LYS A 404 0.48 -38.01 8.66
CA LYS A 404 1.02 -39.11 9.48
C LYS A 404 1.21 -38.69 10.95
N VAL A 405 1.29 -37.39 11.22
CA VAL A 405 1.42 -36.85 12.58
C VAL A 405 0.09 -37.01 13.33
N LYS A 406 0.15 -37.52 14.56
CA LYS A 406 -1.00 -37.63 15.45
C LYS A 406 -0.85 -36.64 16.60
N TYR A 407 -1.92 -35.93 16.91
CA TYR A 407 -1.94 -34.92 17.98
C TYR A 407 -2.90 -35.36 19.08
N ASP A 408 -2.40 -35.50 20.30
CA ASP A 408 -3.23 -35.64 21.50
C ASP A 408 -3.42 -34.27 22.14
N LEU A 409 -4.67 -33.81 22.23
CA LEU A 409 -5.00 -32.40 22.44
C LEU A 409 -6.14 -32.23 23.45
N HIS A 410 -5.82 -31.55 24.55
CA HIS A 410 -6.79 -31.13 25.58
C HIS A 410 -7.11 -29.63 25.53
N LEU A 411 -6.20 -28.79 25.01
CA LEU A 411 -6.42 -27.33 24.88
C LEU A 411 -7.58 -27.00 23.94
N LYS A 412 -8.25 -25.86 24.18
CA LYS A 412 -9.26 -25.29 23.27
C LYS A 412 -8.88 -23.89 22.82
N ALA A 413 -9.45 -23.48 21.69
CA ALA A 413 -9.21 -22.21 21.03
C ALA A 413 -10.44 -21.30 21.03
N SER A 414 -10.22 -20.02 21.32
CA SER A 414 -11.14 -18.92 21.02
C SER A 414 -10.62 -18.25 19.74
N ILE A 415 -11.33 -18.41 18.63
CA ILE A 415 -10.91 -17.82 17.36
C ILE A 415 -11.35 -16.36 17.33
N VAL A 416 -10.40 -15.44 17.23
CA VAL A 416 -10.64 -13.99 17.20
C VAL A 416 -10.54 -13.50 15.77
N ILE A 417 -11.67 -13.07 15.21
CA ILE A 417 -11.80 -12.54 13.86
C ILE A 417 -12.21 -11.07 13.95
N ILE A 418 -11.30 -10.17 13.57
CA ILE A 418 -11.54 -8.72 13.59
C ILE A 418 -11.80 -8.25 12.16
N TYR A 419 -12.85 -7.47 11.99
CA TYR A 419 -13.24 -6.93 10.69
C TYR A 419 -13.65 -5.46 10.79
N HIS A 420 -13.63 -4.79 9.65
CA HIS A 420 -14.15 -3.44 9.45
C HIS A 420 -14.44 -3.33 7.96
N ASN A 421 -15.68 -2.99 7.56
CA ASN A 421 -16.09 -2.89 6.16
C ASN A 421 -15.64 -4.11 5.33
N GLU A 422 -16.09 -5.31 5.70
CA GLU A 422 -15.65 -6.59 5.10
C GLU A 422 -16.69 -7.19 4.15
N GLY A 423 -16.24 -8.01 3.20
CA GLY A 423 -17.12 -8.72 2.26
C GLY A 423 -17.84 -9.91 2.89
N PHE A 424 -19.17 -9.82 3.03
CA PHE A 424 -20.03 -10.86 3.64
C PHE A 424 -19.73 -12.30 3.16
N SER A 425 -19.65 -12.52 1.85
CA SER A 425 -19.40 -13.87 1.29
C SER A 425 -18.02 -14.44 1.63
N VAL A 426 -17.02 -13.58 1.83
CA VAL A 426 -15.67 -13.99 2.27
C VAL A 426 -15.72 -14.42 3.73
N LEU A 427 -16.31 -13.59 4.61
CA LEU A 427 -16.39 -13.88 6.04
C LEU A 427 -17.28 -15.09 6.35
N VAL A 428 -18.38 -15.29 5.61
CA VAL A 428 -19.20 -16.51 5.67
C VAL A 428 -18.39 -17.75 5.29
N ARG A 429 -17.63 -17.71 4.19
CA ARG A 429 -16.81 -18.85 3.76
C ARG A 429 -15.66 -19.13 4.73
N MET A 430 -15.06 -18.08 5.29
CA MET A 430 -14.07 -18.19 6.36
C MET A 430 -14.64 -18.95 7.57
N ILE A 431 -15.78 -18.51 8.11
CA ILE A 431 -16.40 -19.13 9.29
C ILE A 431 -16.82 -20.58 9.00
N ASN A 432 -17.45 -20.84 7.85
CA ASN A 432 -17.74 -22.22 7.43
C ASN A 432 -16.46 -23.07 7.35
N SER A 433 -15.37 -22.56 6.75
CA SER A 433 -14.11 -23.31 6.69
C SER A 433 -13.54 -23.64 8.08
N ILE A 434 -13.72 -22.75 9.07
CA ILE A 434 -13.29 -22.99 10.46
C ILE A 434 -14.17 -24.06 11.12
N ILE A 435 -15.50 -23.99 10.97
CA ILE A 435 -16.43 -24.98 11.53
C ILE A 435 -16.22 -26.37 10.91
N ASP A 436 -16.11 -26.42 9.58
CA ASP A 436 -16.15 -27.67 8.81
C ASP A 436 -14.78 -28.39 8.78
N ARG A 437 -13.66 -27.70 9.11
CA ARG A 437 -12.28 -28.24 9.04
C ARG A 437 -11.50 -28.25 10.36
N SER A 438 -12.18 -28.04 11.49
CA SER A 438 -11.56 -28.06 12.82
C SER A 438 -12.24 -29.08 13.73
N PRO A 439 -11.51 -29.82 14.58
CA PRO A 439 -12.12 -30.66 15.60
C PRO A 439 -12.94 -29.80 16.59
N LEU A 440 -14.28 -29.89 16.54
CA LEU A 440 -15.17 -29.07 17.38
C LEU A 440 -14.88 -29.20 18.88
N LYS A 441 -14.34 -30.34 19.34
CA LYS A 441 -13.90 -30.55 20.74
C LYS A 441 -12.81 -29.56 21.19
N ASN A 442 -12.02 -29.04 20.24
CA ASN A 442 -10.91 -28.09 20.45
C ASN A 442 -11.28 -26.64 20.09
N LEU A 443 -12.51 -26.37 19.61
CA LEU A 443 -13.03 -25.00 19.49
C LEU A 443 -13.89 -24.67 20.72
N HIS A 444 -13.67 -23.50 21.32
CA HIS A 444 -14.50 -22.99 22.42
C HIS A 444 -15.56 -22.01 21.91
N GLU A 445 -15.14 -21.04 21.10
CA GLU A 445 -15.97 -19.95 20.57
C GLU A 445 -15.32 -19.31 19.34
N ILE A 446 -16.12 -18.65 18.52
CA ILE A 446 -15.67 -17.65 17.54
C ILE A 446 -16.11 -16.26 18.02
N ILE A 447 -15.16 -15.33 18.11
CA ILE A 447 -15.37 -13.92 18.46
C ILE A 447 -15.27 -13.11 17.17
N LEU A 448 -16.38 -12.50 16.78
CA LEU A 448 -16.52 -11.64 15.61
C LEU A 448 -16.58 -10.19 16.08
N TYR A 449 -15.47 -9.46 15.87
CA TYR A 449 -15.28 -8.11 16.38
C TYR A 449 -15.32 -7.06 15.26
N ASP A 450 -16.39 -6.29 15.19
CA ASP A 450 -16.51 -5.14 14.28
C ASP A 450 -15.78 -3.92 14.84
N ASP A 451 -14.63 -3.57 14.26
CA ASP A 451 -13.90 -2.33 14.52
C ASP A 451 -14.57 -1.15 13.78
N ALA A 452 -15.80 -0.85 14.21
CA ALA A 452 -16.64 0.25 13.75
C ALA A 452 -16.81 0.34 12.22
N SER A 453 -17.39 -0.69 11.60
CA SER A 453 -17.83 -0.65 10.19
C SER A 453 -18.84 0.47 9.95
N GLU A 454 -18.79 1.05 8.74
CA GLU A 454 -19.72 2.05 8.24
C GLU A 454 -21.13 1.47 8.10
N LYS A 455 -22.17 2.29 8.34
CA LYS A 455 -23.57 1.84 8.40
C LYS A 455 -24.04 1.02 7.18
N HIS A 456 -23.53 1.33 5.99
CA HIS A 456 -23.88 0.64 4.74
C HIS A 456 -23.03 -0.62 4.44
N LEU A 457 -22.08 -0.96 5.32
CA LEU A 457 -21.17 -2.10 5.23
C LEU A 457 -21.16 -2.95 6.51
N GLN A 458 -22.11 -2.70 7.43
CA GLN A 458 -22.36 -3.53 8.61
C GLN A 458 -23.08 -4.81 8.18
N ILE A 459 -22.53 -5.96 8.57
CA ILE A 459 -22.98 -7.29 8.15
C ILE A 459 -23.40 -8.20 9.31
N GLU A 460 -23.41 -7.67 10.55
CA GLU A 460 -23.65 -8.45 11.77
C GLU A 460 -25.01 -9.15 11.78
N GLU A 461 -26.09 -8.44 11.42
CA GLU A 461 -27.44 -9.03 11.39
C GLU A 461 -27.62 -10.06 10.28
N ASP A 462 -26.95 -9.90 9.13
CA ASP A 462 -26.99 -10.90 8.05
C ASP A 462 -26.14 -12.13 8.37
N LEU A 463 -25.03 -11.95 9.10
CA LEU A 463 -24.27 -13.06 9.67
C LEU A 463 -25.10 -13.83 10.71
N LYS A 464 -25.85 -13.15 11.59
CA LYS A 464 -26.78 -13.81 12.55
C LYS A 464 -27.88 -14.58 11.82
N LYS A 465 -28.49 -14.02 10.77
CA LYS A 465 -29.49 -14.73 9.93
C LYS A 465 -28.87 -15.99 9.30
N TYR A 466 -27.70 -15.88 8.69
CA TYR A 466 -27.00 -17.01 8.07
C TYR A 466 -26.59 -18.07 9.10
N ALA A 467 -26.08 -17.65 10.27
CA ALA A 467 -25.72 -18.53 11.38
C ALA A 467 -26.89 -19.36 11.90
N THR A 468 -28.10 -18.78 11.94
CA THR A 468 -29.35 -19.48 12.28
C THR A 468 -29.74 -20.48 11.18
N LEU A 469 -29.64 -20.11 9.90
CA LEU A 469 -30.00 -20.98 8.77
C LEU A 469 -29.07 -22.19 8.58
N GLU A 470 -27.82 -22.08 9.03
CA GLU A 470 -26.77 -23.11 8.90
C GLU A 470 -26.43 -23.82 10.21
N ASN A 471 -27.27 -23.62 11.23
CA ASN A 471 -27.15 -24.19 12.57
C ASN A 471 -25.74 -24.02 13.16
N TRP A 472 -25.13 -22.85 12.98
CA TRP A 472 -23.82 -22.52 13.55
C TRP A 472 -23.87 -22.52 15.08
N PHE A 473 -24.94 -21.98 15.67
CA PHE A 473 -25.13 -21.86 17.12
C PHE A 473 -25.26 -23.23 17.83
N ASP A 474 -25.76 -24.26 17.14
CA ASP A 474 -25.84 -25.63 17.67
C ASP A 474 -24.46 -26.31 17.75
N LYS A 475 -23.51 -25.87 16.90
CA LYS A 475 -22.17 -26.45 16.77
C LYS A 475 -21.13 -25.76 17.66
N LEU A 476 -21.24 -24.43 17.81
CA LEU A 476 -20.20 -23.61 18.45
C LEU A 476 -20.78 -22.31 19.02
N LYS A 477 -20.13 -21.76 20.05
CA LYS A 477 -20.48 -20.45 20.62
C LYS A 477 -19.99 -19.31 19.73
N PHE A 478 -20.81 -18.28 19.56
CA PHE A 478 -20.43 -17.05 18.84
C PHE A 478 -20.57 -15.84 19.77
N SER A 479 -19.58 -14.96 19.74
CA SER A 479 -19.65 -13.63 20.35
C SER A 479 -19.56 -12.58 19.24
N PHE A 480 -20.70 -11.99 18.88
CA PHE A 480 -20.75 -10.81 18.01
C PHE A 480 -20.55 -9.57 18.88
N VAL A 481 -19.51 -8.78 18.61
CA VAL A 481 -19.19 -7.56 19.37
C VAL A 481 -18.84 -6.45 18.40
N ARG A 482 -19.41 -5.26 18.62
CA ARG A 482 -19.14 -4.07 17.82
C ARG A 482 -18.54 -2.96 18.67
N ASN A 483 -17.50 -2.33 18.15
CA ASN A 483 -16.93 -1.10 18.67
C ASN A 483 -17.68 0.12 18.07
N GLU A 484 -17.95 1.14 18.88
CA GLU A 484 -18.66 2.34 18.44
C GLU A 484 -17.78 3.25 17.57
N THR A 485 -16.51 3.39 17.95
CA THR A 485 -15.53 4.26 17.29
C THR A 485 -14.38 3.44 16.74
N ARG A 486 -13.74 3.90 15.65
CA ARG A 486 -12.64 3.16 15.03
C ARG A 486 -11.42 3.11 15.95
N ALA A 487 -11.11 1.94 16.50
CA ALA A 487 -9.90 1.72 17.30
C ALA A 487 -8.68 1.51 16.39
N GLY A 488 -8.83 0.72 15.32
CA GLY A 488 -7.74 0.24 14.47
C GLY A 488 -7.27 -1.15 14.90
N LEU A 489 -6.64 -1.89 13.98
CA LEU A 489 -6.36 -3.33 14.10
C LEU A 489 -5.64 -3.69 15.41
N ILE A 490 -4.63 -2.92 15.79
CA ILE A 490 -3.78 -3.21 16.96
C ILE A 490 -4.62 -3.16 18.25
N LYS A 491 -5.37 -2.07 18.44
CA LYS A 491 -6.26 -1.87 19.59
C LYS A 491 -7.45 -2.83 19.57
N ALA A 492 -8.02 -3.09 18.39
CA ALA A 492 -9.06 -4.10 18.22
C ALA A 492 -8.58 -5.53 18.58
N LYS A 493 -7.32 -5.89 18.28
CA LYS A 493 -6.72 -7.16 18.73
C LYS A 493 -6.65 -7.27 20.25
N ILE A 494 -6.27 -6.19 20.95
CA ILE A 494 -6.25 -6.11 22.42
C ILE A 494 -7.67 -6.20 23.00
N TYR A 495 -8.63 -5.46 22.45
CA TYR A 495 -10.00 -5.45 22.98
C TYR A 495 -10.71 -6.78 22.74
N ALA A 496 -10.49 -7.43 21.59
CA ALA A 496 -11.04 -8.75 21.30
C ALA A 496 -10.34 -9.88 22.07
N SER A 497 -9.02 -9.81 22.34
CA SER A 497 -8.31 -10.82 23.16
C SER A 497 -8.79 -10.87 24.61
N ARG A 498 -9.28 -9.75 25.13
CA ARG A 498 -9.88 -9.65 26.48
C ARG A 498 -11.25 -10.34 26.57
N LEU A 499 -11.90 -10.64 25.44
CA LEU A 499 -13.18 -11.38 25.39
C LEU A 499 -13.01 -12.91 25.37
N ALA A 500 -11.81 -13.41 25.06
CA ALA A 500 -11.51 -14.83 24.92
C ALA A 500 -11.50 -15.57 26.27
N LYS A 501 -12.18 -16.74 26.30
CA LYS A 501 -12.48 -17.54 27.50
C LYS A 501 -11.80 -18.91 27.56
N SER A 502 -11.01 -19.26 26.55
CA SER A 502 -10.28 -20.54 26.47
C SER A 502 -8.78 -20.38 26.71
N GLU A 503 -8.06 -21.49 26.66
CA GLU A 503 -6.63 -21.61 26.94
C GLU A 503 -5.74 -20.99 25.85
N VAL A 504 -6.25 -20.92 24.61
CA VAL A 504 -5.52 -20.40 23.42
C VAL A 504 -6.35 -19.36 22.67
N ILE A 505 -5.75 -18.23 22.36
CA ILE A 505 -6.27 -17.25 21.40
C ILE A 505 -5.68 -17.57 20.03
N ILE A 506 -6.52 -17.65 19.01
CA ILE A 506 -6.06 -17.70 17.61
C ILE A 506 -6.63 -16.51 16.87
N PHE A 507 -5.78 -15.57 16.50
CA PHE A 507 -6.16 -14.46 15.63
C PHE A 507 -6.14 -14.92 14.17
N LEU A 508 -7.19 -14.59 13.42
CA LEU A 508 -7.23 -14.70 11.98
C LEU A 508 -7.75 -13.39 11.38
N ASP A 509 -7.12 -12.94 10.29
CA ASP A 509 -7.65 -11.81 9.53
C ASP A 509 -8.94 -12.22 8.82
N SER A 510 -9.91 -11.31 8.71
CA SER A 510 -11.32 -11.57 8.35
C SER A 510 -11.60 -11.97 6.89
N HIS A 511 -10.54 -12.37 6.17
CA HIS A 511 -10.56 -12.77 4.77
C HIS A 511 -9.56 -13.93 4.53
N CYS A 512 -9.73 -14.98 5.33
CA CYS A 512 -8.96 -16.23 5.24
C CYS A 512 -9.85 -17.44 4.88
N GLU A 513 -9.23 -18.53 4.41
CA GLU A 513 -9.85 -19.87 4.32
C GLU A 513 -8.86 -20.90 4.89
N VAL A 514 -9.26 -21.62 5.94
CA VAL A 514 -8.40 -22.62 6.59
C VAL A 514 -8.42 -23.96 5.83
N THR A 515 -7.38 -24.79 5.99
CA THR A 515 -7.30 -26.13 5.40
C THR A 515 -7.57 -27.23 6.43
N ASP A 516 -7.77 -28.46 5.97
CA ASP A 516 -7.92 -29.61 6.87
C ASP A 516 -6.62 -29.82 7.68
N GLY A 517 -6.75 -30.10 8.98
CA GLY A 517 -5.60 -30.29 9.88
C GLY A 517 -4.83 -29.00 10.24
N TRP A 518 -5.42 -27.82 10.05
CA TRP A 518 -4.75 -26.54 10.33
C TRP A 518 -4.61 -26.23 11.84
N LEU A 519 -5.53 -26.70 12.68
CA LEU A 519 -5.67 -26.25 14.08
C LEU A 519 -4.75 -27.05 15.01
N GLU A 520 -4.72 -28.37 14.80
CA GLU A 520 -4.05 -29.34 15.65
C GLU A 520 -2.53 -29.10 15.79
N PRO A 521 -1.78 -28.74 14.73
CA PRO A 521 -0.36 -28.42 14.84
C PRO A 521 -0.09 -27.13 15.63
N LEU A 522 -1.03 -26.18 15.63
CA LEU A 522 -0.92 -24.93 16.39
C LEU A 522 -1.14 -25.19 17.89
N LEU A 523 -2.18 -25.96 18.22
CA LEU A 523 -2.49 -26.31 19.61
C LEU A 523 -1.44 -27.23 20.22
N ALA A 524 -0.95 -28.24 19.49
CA ALA A 524 0.10 -29.13 19.96
C ALA A 524 1.39 -28.37 20.35
N ALA A 525 1.79 -27.41 19.51
CA ALA A 525 2.96 -26.58 19.73
C ALA A 525 2.87 -25.75 21.02
N ILE A 526 1.68 -25.23 21.36
CA ILE A 526 1.42 -24.45 22.59
C ILE A 526 1.23 -25.37 23.82
N GLN A 527 0.68 -26.56 23.62
CA GLN A 527 0.50 -27.56 24.68
C GLN A 527 1.83 -28.13 25.19
N GLU A 528 2.85 -28.21 24.32
CA GLU A 528 4.22 -28.58 24.67
C GLU A 528 4.94 -27.45 25.44
N ASP A 529 4.68 -26.19 25.10
CA ASP A 529 5.31 -25.00 25.69
C ASP A 529 4.41 -23.76 25.50
N PRO A 530 3.77 -23.28 26.58
CA PRO A 530 2.80 -22.18 26.51
C PRO A 530 3.45 -20.81 26.27
N THR A 531 4.78 -20.71 26.16
CA THR A 531 5.49 -19.46 25.85
C THR A 531 5.74 -19.26 24.34
N ARG A 532 5.22 -20.16 23.51
CA ARG A 532 5.28 -20.05 22.05
C ARG A 532 4.16 -19.15 21.50
N VAL A 533 4.55 -18.30 20.56
CA VAL A 533 3.63 -17.77 19.53
C VAL A 533 3.82 -18.61 18.27
N VAL A 534 2.74 -19.23 17.80
CA VAL A 534 2.78 -20.23 16.72
C VAL A 534 2.05 -19.71 15.50
N LEU A 535 2.73 -19.74 14.35
CA LEU A 535 2.21 -19.22 13.08
C LEU A 535 1.85 -20.39 12.13
N PRO A 536 0.74 -20.29 11.38
CA PRO A 536 0.51 -21.13 10.19
C PRO A 536 1.40 -20.64 9.04
N ILE A 537 1.56 -21.48 8.00
CA ILE A 537 1.96 -20.98 6.68
C ILE A 537 0.77 -20.25 6.06
N VAL A 538 1.01 -19.01 5.60
CA VAL A 538 0.00 -18.18 4.94
C VAL A 538 0.03 -18.44 3.43
N ASP A 539 -0.96 -19.18 2.95
CA ASP A 539 -1.16 -19.48 1.52
C ASP A 539 -1.91 -18.34 0.83
N LEU A 540 -1.84 -18.28 -0.51
CA LEU A 540 -2.36 -17.16 -1.29
C LEU A 540 -3.77 -17.44 -1.80
N ILE A 541 -4.72 -16.57 -1.47
CA ILE A 541 -5.99 -16.46 -2.20
C ILE A 541 -5.89 -15.20 -3.07
N ASN A 542 -5.98 -15.39 -4.38
CA ASN A 542 -5.86 -14.29 -5.34
C ASN A 542 -7.10 -13.37 -5.26
N PRO A 543 -6.93 -12.03 -5.14
CA PRO A 543 -8.03 -11.08 -4.94
C PRO A 543 -8.93 -10.87 -6.18
N THR A 544 -8.58 -11.42 -7.34
CA THR A 544 -9.29 -11.22 -8.60
C THR A 544 -10.10 -12.44 -9.05
N ASP A 545 -9.57 -13.65 -8.90
CA ASP A 545 -10.23 -14.92 -9.30
C ASP A 545 -10.56 -15.85 -8.11
N PHE A 546 -10.18 -15.48 -6.88
CA PHE A 546 -10.28 -16.29 -5.66
C PHE A 546 -9.56 -17.64 -5.71
N LYS A 547 -8.64 -17.87 -6.66
CA LYS A 547 -7.84 -19.10 -6.73
C LYS A 547 -6.95 -19.23 -5.50
N TYR A 548 -7.06 -20.37 -4.82
CA TYR A 548 -6.18 -20.76 -3.73
C TYR A 548 -4.86 -21.31 -4.31
N THR A 549 -3.72 -20.85 -3.80
CA THR A 549 -2.38 -21.24 -4.28
C THR A 549 -1.42 -21.42 -3.09
N LYS A 550 -0.71 -22.55 -3.07
CA LYS A 550 0.28 -22.90 -2.05
C LYS A 550 1.48 -21.94 -2.10
N ALA A 551 1.81 -21.32 -0.97
CA ALA A 551 3.02 -20.54 -0.74
C ALA A 551 4.25 -21.43 -0.49
N MET A 552 5.43 -20.90 -0.84
CA MET A 552 6.71 -21.47 -0.41
C MET A 552 6.85 -21.36 1.11
N ILE A 553 7.38 -22.39 1.75
CA ILE A 553 7.62 -22.37 3.21
C ILE A 553 8.78 -21.43 3.50
N SER A 554 8.56 -20.48 4.41
CA SER A 554 9.47 -19.38 4.71
C SER A 554 9.39 -18.98 6.18
N LYS A 555 10.47 -18.36 6.67
CA LYS A 555 10.52 -17.69 7.98
C LYS A 555 10.08 -16.24 7.80
N GLY A 556 9.40 -15.69 8.79
CA GLY A 556 9.28 -14.24 8.92
C GLY A 556 10.55 -13.64 9.51
N SER A 557 10.98 -12.50 8.98
CA SER A 557 12.08 -11.69 9.51
C SER A 557 11.82 -10.20 9.24
N PHE A 558 12.82 -9.34 9.39
CA PHE A 558 12.71 -7.89 9.14
C PHE A 558 14.07 -7.26 8.87
N ASP A 559 14.10 -6.00 8.45
CA ASP A 559 15.34 -5.21 8.33
C ASP A 559 15.41 -4.03 9.30
N TRP A 560 16.50 -3.26 9.23
CA TRP A 560 16.70 -2.07 10.05
C TRP A 560 15.64 -0.97 9.85
N SER A 561 14.82 -1.00 8.79
CA SER A 561 13.65 -0.10 8.66
C SER A 561 12.43 -0.56 9.48
N LEU A 562 12.55 -1.71 10.17
CA LEU A 562 11.48 -2.49 10.79
C LEU A 562 10.36 -2.88 9.81
N PHE A 563 10.71 -3.07 8.53
CA PHE A 563 9.82 -3.68 7.55
C PHE A 563 9.97 -5.20 7.57
N PHE A 564 8.83 -5.90 7.61
CA PHE A 564 8.76 -7.36 7.58
C PHE A 564 9.25 -7.94 6.24
N LYS A 565 9.92 -9.09 6.30
CA LYS A 565 10.43 -9.85 5.15
C LYS A 565 10.13 -11.34 5.28
N TRP A 566 10.11 -12.03 4.14
CA TRP A 566 10.10 -13.49 4.07
C TRP A 566 11.52 -13.98 3.75
N GLU A 567 12.07 -14.84 4.60
CA GLU A 567 13.30 -15.57 4.36
C GLU A 567 12.99 -17.01 3.96
N TYR A 568 13.39 -17.39 2.74
CA TYR A 568 13.26 -18.76 2.25
C TYR A 568 14.39 -19.64 2.77
N PHE A 569 14.17 -20.95 2.70
CA PHE A 569 15.18 -21.96 2.98
C PHE A 569 15.82 -22.40 1.67
N ASP A 570 17.11 -22.76 1.70
CA ASP A 570 17.74 -23.49 0.61
C ASP A 570 16.99 -24.79 0.32
N TRP A 571 16.91 -25.20 -0.95
CA TRP A 571 16.09 -26.36 -1.35
C TRP A 571 16.48 -27.65 -0.61
N SER A 572 17.77 -27.85 -0.35
CA SER A 572 18.30 -28.99 0.41
C SER A 572 17.89 -29.03 1.88
N TYR A 573 17.25 -27.99 2.41
CA TYR A 573 16.57 -28.06 3.70
C TYR A 573 15.38 -29.04 3.68
N TRP A 574 14.74 -29.25 2.52
CA TRP A 574 13.54 -30.10 2.41
C TRP A 574 13.85 -31.56 2.08
N ASP A 575 15.11 -31.88 1.75
CA ASP A 575 15.62 -33.25 1.54
C ASP A 575 15.61 -34.09 2.84
N VAL A 576 15.59 -33.42 3.99
CA VAL A 576 15.51 -34.04 5.33
C VAL A 576 14.03 -34.12 5.72
N GLU A 577 13.47 -35.33 5.73
CA GLU A 577 12.01 -35.52 5.80
C GLU A 577 11.37 -34.96 7.08
N GLU A 578 12.07 -34.96 8.22
CA GLU A 578 11.57 -34.33 9.45
C GLU A 578 11.35 -32.83 9.30
N ASN A 579 12.06 -32.16 8.39
CA ASN A 579 11.94 -30.72 8.16
C ASN A 579 10.58 -30.37 7.53
N ASN A 580 9.99 -31.30 6.77
CA ASN A 580 8.67 -31.12 6.15
C ASN A 580 7.51 -31.11 7.17
N VAL A 581 7.75 -31.52 8.42
CA VAL A 581 6.72 -31.60 9.48
C VAL A 581 7.05 -30.84 10.77
N LYS A 582 8.34 -30.67 11.11
CA LYS A 582 8.73 -30.09 12.40
C LYS A 582 8.55 -28.57 12.46
N LEU A 583 8.32 -28.06 13.67
CA LEU A 583 8.29 -26.62 13.93
C LEU A 583 9.66 -25.99 13.65
N PHE A 584 9.67 -24.79 13.07
CA PHE A 584 10.89 -24.01 12.89
C PHE A 584 10.77 -22.61 13.50
N LYS A 585 11.88 -22.10 14.02
CA LYS A 585 11.97 -20.77 14.63
C LYS A 585 12.00 -19.67 13.56
N ALA A 586 11.32 -18.57 13.81
CA ALA A 586 11.34 -17.37 12.97
C ALA A 586 11.75 -16.13 13.80
N PRO A 587 12.66 -15.28 13.30
CA PRO A 587 12.96 -13.98 13.92
C PRO A 587 11.74 -13.08 14.10
N GLY A 588 10.91 -12.97 13.06
CA GLY A 588 9.71 -12.13 13.02
C GLY A 588 8.44 -12.91 12.65
N MET A 589 7.29 -12.35 13.02
CA MET A 589 5.98 -12.81 12.54
C MET A 589 5.36 -11.81 11.56
N SER A 590 4.49 -12.30 10.66
CA SER A 590 3.67 -11.45 9.79
C SER A 590 2.57 -10.70 10.57
N GLY A 591 2.15 -11.23 11.72
CA GLY A 591 1.30 -10.56 12.72
C GLY A 591 -0.21 -10.61 12.47
N GLY A 592 -0.63 -10.93 11.24
CA GLY A 592 -2.04 -11.17 10.89
C GLY A 592 -2.60 -12.40 11.59
N LEU A 593 -2.11 -13.58 11.20
CA LEU A 593 -2.53 -14.89 11.70
C LEU A 593 -1.52 -15.41 12.74
N LEU A 594 -1.98 -15.71 13.97
CA LEU A 594 -1.15 -16.33 15.02
C LEU A 594 -1.99 -17.04 16.08
N ALA A 595 -1.45 -18.10 16.67
CA ALA A 595 -1.95 -18.76 17.87
C ALA A 595 -1.03 -18.50 19.07
N VAL A 596 -1.60 -18.25 20.25
CA VAL A 596 -0.86 -17.97 21.49
C VAL A 596 -1.68 -18.37 22.72
N SER A 597 -1.03 -18.85 23.79
CA SER A 597 -1.71 -19.08 25.07
C SER A 597 -2.31 -17.77 25.61
N THR A 598 -3.58 -17.81 26.01
CA THR A 598 -4.34 -16.67 26.55
C THR A 598 -3.63 -16.00 27.72
N ASP A 599 -3.16 -16.79 28.68
CA ASP A 599 -2.47 -16.30 29.86
C ASP A 599 -1.05 -15.81 29.53
N TYR A 600 -0.35 -16.43 28.57
CA TYR A 600 0.95 -15.93 28.13
C TYR A 600 0.81 -14.56 27.46
N PHE A 601 -0.12 -14.40 26.52
CA PHE A 601 -0.37 -13.14 25.81
C PHE A 601 -0.70 -11.99 26.77
N ARG A 602 -1.58 -12.25 27.75
CA ARG A 602 -1.90 -11.30 28.82
C ARG A 602 -0.67 -11.00 29.71
N ARG A 603 0.07 -12.04 30.13
CA ARG A 603 1.27 -11.91 30.98
C ARG A 603 2.40 -11.10 30.34
N ILE A 604 2.60 -11.19 29.02
CA ILE A 604 3.59 -10.39 28.29
C ILE A 604 3.11 -9.00 27.89
N GLY A 605 1.91 -8.57 28.32
CA GLY A 605 1.35 -7.25 28.01
C GLY A 605 0.86 -7.10 26.56
N GLU A 606 0.13 -8.10 26.08
CA GLU A 606 -0.75 -8.08 24.89
C GLU A 606 -0.09 -7.43 23.65
N TYR A 607 -0.61 -6.32 23.14
CA TYR A 607 0.11 -5.39 22.25
C TYR A 607 0.34 -4.05 22.97
N ASP A 608 1.14 -3.17 22.39
CA ASP A 608 1.32 -1.79 22.87
C ASP A 608 0.07 -0.94 22.58
N GLU A 609 -0.73 -0.63 23.60
CA GLU A 609 -1.91 0.25 23.48
C GLU A 609 -1.57 1.68 23.00
N GLY A 610 -0.30 2.10 23.05
CA GLY A 610 0.13 3.37 22.46
C GLY A 610 0.31 3.34 20.94
N MET A 611 0.24 2.17 20.27
CA MET A 611 0.31 2.09 18.81
C MET A 611 -1.00 2.46 18.12
N GLU A 612 -0.91 3.11 16.95
CA GLU A 612 -2.08 3.54 16.16
C GLU A 612 -2.26 2.71 14.90
N ILE A 613 -3.53 2.34 14.64
CA ILE A 613 -4.07 1.69 13.44
C ILE A 613 -3.41 0.38 12.99
N TRP A 614 -2.18 0.44 12.44
CA TRP A 614 -1.48 -0.68 11.82
C TRP A 614 0.02 -0.40 11.69
N GLY A 615 0.83 -1.44 11.86
CA GLY A 615 2.23 -1.49 11.42
C GLY A 615 3.19 -1.62 12.59
N ALA A 616 4.22 -2.44 12.41
CA ALA A 616 5.27 -2.75 13.38
C ALA A 616 4.82 -3.47 14.67
N GLU A 617 3.52 -3.64 14.94
CA GLU A 617 3.02 -4.42 16.08
C GLU A 617 3.48 -5.88 16.03
N ASN A 618 3.62 -6.39 14.80
CA ASN A 618 4.12 -7.73 14.50
C ASN A 618 5.61 -7.87 14.85
N ILE A 619 6.41 -6.82 14.60
CA ILE A 619 7.85 -6.81 14.90
C ILE A 619 8.09 -6.56 16.40
N GLU A 620 7.33 -5.66 17.03
CA GLU A 620 7.37 -5.41 18.48
C GLU A 620 7.06 -6.69 19.27
N LEU A 621 5.97 -7.38 18.92
CA LEU A 621 5.60 -8.64 19.58
C LEU A 621 6.66 -9.73 19.34
N SER A 622 7.29 -9.77 18.15
CA SER A 622 8.36 -10.73 17.86
C SER A 622 9.59 -10.52 18.75
N ILE A 623 10.11 -9.29 18.79
CA ILE A 623 11.30 -8.96 19.60
C ILE A 623 10.98 -9.15 21.09
N ARG A 624 9.79 -8.75 21.55
CA ARG A 624 9.33 -8.94 22.93
C ARG A 624 9.21 -10.41 23.32
N VAL A 625 8.55 -11.25 22.50
CA VAL A 625 8.42 -12.69 22.79
C VAL A 625 9.79 -13.34 22.95
N TRP A 626 10.71 -13.08 22.02
CA TRP A 626 12.07 -13.62 22.08
C TRP A 626 12.89 -13.09 23.27
N THR A 627 12.98 -11.77 23.45
CA THR A 627 13.79 -11.17 24.54
C THR A 627 13.24 -11.46 25.93
N CYS A 628 11.92 -11.60 26.08
CA CYS A 628 11.25 -11.93 27.34
C CYS A 628 11.07 -13.45 27.56
N GLY A 629 11.82 -14.29 26.83
CA GLY A 629 12.03 -15.71 27.16
C GLY A 629 11.01 -16.71 26.60
N GLY A 630 10.15 -16.30 25.66
CA GLY A 630 9.36 -17.22 24.83
C GLY A 630 10.01 -17.47 23.47
N SER A 631 9.22 -17.92 22.50
CA SER A 631 9.69 -18.09 21.11
C SER A 631 8.61 -17.89 20.06
N VAL A 632 9.02 -17.41 18.87
CA VAL A 632 8.16 -17.36 17.68
C VAL A 632 8.51 -18.55 16.78
N VAL A 633 7.52 -19.41 16.53
CA VAL A 633 7.68 -20.64 15.74
C VAL A 633 6.61 -20.75 14.67
N VAL A 634 6.91 -21.48 13.61
CA VAL A 634 6.02 -21.71 12.46
C VAL A 634 5.80 -23.21 12.33
N SER A 635 4.55 -23.61 12.05
CA SER A 635 4.22 -25.00 11.72
C SER A 635 4.06 -25.17 10.21
N PRO A 636 4.88 -26.00 9.53
CA PRO A 636 4.74 -26.24 8.08
C PRO A 636 3.44 -26.99 7.71
N CYS A 637 2.87 -27.71 8.69
CA CYS A 637 1.64 -28.49 8.55
C CYS A 637 0.36 -27.67 8.73
N SER A 638 0.39 -26.61 9.56
CA SER A 638 -0.74 -25.68 9.67
C SER A 638 -0.74 -24.71 8.50
N ARG A 639 -1.80 -24.69 7.70
CA ARG A 639 -1.90 -23.82 6.51
C ARG A 639 -3.24 -23.09 6.46
N VAL A 640 -3.19 -21.82 6.11
CA VAL A 640 -4.37 -20.95 6.01
C VAL A 640 -4.19 -20.04 4.80
N GLY A 641 -5.14 -20.04 3.88
CA GLY A 641 -5.14 -19.14 2.74
C GLY A 641 -5.63 -17.75 3.15
N HIS A 642 -5.04 -16.70 2.59
CA HIS A 642 -5.37 -15.30 2.89
C HIS A 642 -5.57 -14.48 1.60
N VAL A 643 -6.60 -13.62 1.55
CA VAL A 643 -6.89 -12.77 0.37
C VAL A 643 -5.92 -11.58 0.30
N PHE A 644 -4.87 -11.70 -0.52
CA PHE A 644 -3.85 -10.66 -0.67
C PHE A 644 -4.35 -9.48 -1.54
N ARG A 645 -5.01 -8.51 -0.90
CA ARG A 645 -5.57 -7.30 -1.53
C ARG A 645 -4.51 -6.48 -2.28
N THR A 646 -4.90 -5.90 -3.43
CA THR A 646 -4.03 -5.07 -4.29
C THR A 646 -3.72 -3.68 -3.72
N LYS A 647 -4.52 -3.22 -2.75
CA LYS A 647 -4.34 -1.98 -1.98
C LYS A 647 -5.12 -2.10 -0.66
N ARG A 648 -4.92 -1.16 0.26
CA ARG A 648 -5.75 -1.00 1.46
C ARG A 648 -7.05 -0.26 1.08
N PRO A 649 -8.25 -0.80 1.34
CA PRO A 649 -9.51 -0.10 1.07
C PRO A 649 -9.86 1.02 2.07
N TYR A 650 -9.27 1.02 3.27
CA TYR A 650 -9.65 1.92 4.37
C TYR A 650 -8.66 3.09 4.53
N LYS A 651 -9.18 4.28 4.84
CA LYS A 651 -8.38 5.47 5.17
C LYS A 651 -7.84 5.40 6.62
N GLY A 652 -6.67 5.97 6.86
CA GLY A 652 -6.13 6.13 8.22
C GLY A 652 -6.80 7.27 9.00
N LYS A 653 -6.61 7.31 10.33
CA LYS A 653 -7.04 8.44 11.17
C LYS A 653 -6.17 9.68 10.87
N LYS A 654 -6.73 10.64 10.14
CA LYS A 654 -6.10 11.90 9.69
C LYS A 654 -4.95 11.67 8.69
N GLU A 655 -4.83 12.57 7.72
CA GLU A 655 -3.84 12.49 6.62
C GLU A 655 -2.42 12.95 7.04
N ILE A 656 -2.14 12.98 8.35
CA ILE A 656 -1.03 13.74 8.94
C ILE A 656 0.06 12.85 9.58
N LEU A 657 -0.24 11.57 9.89
CA LEU A 657 0.68 10.67 10.59
C LEU A 657 0.98 9.39 9.79
N ASP A 658 2.27 9.14 9.49
CA ASP A 658 2.74 7.80 9.12
C ASP A 658 2.67 6.90 10.36
N THR A 659 1.51 6.27 10.55
CA THR A 659 1.23 5.33 11.65
C THR A 659 2.23 4.18 11.71
N ASN A 660 2.74 3.71 10.57
CA ASN A 660 3.77 2.67 10.55
C ASN A 660 5.09 3.20 11.11
N LEU A 661 5.57 4.37 10.64
CA LEU A 661 6.79 4.97 11.17
C LEU A 661 6.67 5.32 12.66
N TYR A 662 5.52 5.86 13.09
CA TYR A 662 5.21 6.16 14.50
C TYR A 662 5.32 4.90 15.38
N ASN A 663 4.65 3.81 14.99
CA ASN A 663 4.73 2.53 15.70
C ASN A 663 6.15 1.90 15.64
N SER A 664 6.87 2.07 14.53
CA SER A 664 8.27 1.66 14.42
C SER A 664 9.19 2.44 15.37
N VAL A 665 8.98 3.75 15.55
CA VAL A 665 9.75 4.56 16.52
C VAL A 665 9.41 4.18 17.96
N ARG A 666 8.14 3.86 18.28
CA ARG A 666 7.76 3.26 19.58
C ARG A 666 8.50 1.95 19.83
N THR A 667 8.51 1.06 18.84
CA THR A 667 9.22 -0.22 18.88
C THR A 667 10.71 -0.02 19.11
N ALA A 668 11.33 0.89 18.36
CA ALA A 668 12.77 1.18 18.42
C ALA A 668 13.21 1.66 19.82
N LYS A 669 12.53 2.69 20.35
CA LYS A 669 12.87 3.33 21.63
C LYS A 669 12.67 2.41 22.85
N VAL A 670 11.85 1.34 22.74
CA VAL A 670 11.61 0.38 23.84
C VAL A 670 12.47 -0.87 23.73
N TRP A 671 12.72 -1.38 22.52
CA TRP A 671 13.21 -2.76 22.32
C TRP A 671 14.56 -2.91 21.60
N LEU A 672 15.11 -1.87 20.97
CA LEU A 672 16.37 -2.00 20.20
C LEU A 672 17.63 -1.60 20.98
N ASP A 673 17.50 -1.02 22.17
CA ASP A 673 18.64 -0.49 22.95
C ASP A 673 19.54 0.44 22.10
N GLU A 674 20.87 0.28 22.12
CA GLU A 674 21.81 1.04 21.28
C GLU A 674 21.58 0.88 19.77
N TYR A 675 20.90 -0.19 19.33
CA TYR A 675 20.59 -0.42 17.92
C TYR A 675 19.46 0.46 17.38
N GLN A 676 18.78 1.26 18.21
CA GLN A 676 17.79 2.23 17.74
C GLN A 676 18.38 3.21 16.71
N GLU A 677 19.67 3.56 16.81
CA GLU A 677 20.33 4.44 15.84
C GLU A 677 20.50 3.79 14.46
N ARG A 678 20.56 2.46 14.35
CA ARG A 678 20.53 1.79 13.03
C ARG A 678 19.17 1.98 12.36
N PHE A 679 18.09 1.83 13.12
CA PHE A 679 16.74 2.12 12.64
C PHE A 679 16.55 3.59 12.25
N LEU A 680 17.04 4.52 13.09
CA LEU A 680 16.97 5.95 12.79
C LEU A 680 17.87 6.35 11.62
N ASN A 681 18.94 5.60 11.32
CA ASN A 681 19.71 5.78 10.09
C ASN A 681 18.98 5.26 8.85
N SER A 682 18.26 4.13 8.95
CA SER A 682 17.40 3.61 7.87
C SER A 682 16.15 4.46 7.62
N ARG A 683 15.58 5.08 8.66
CA ARG A 683 14.39 5.97 8.55
C ARG A 683 14.60 7.30 9.33
N PRO A 684 15.41 8.25 8.79
CA PRO A 684 15.80 9.49 9.49
C PRO A 684 14.66 10.33 10.07
N HIS A 685 13.53 10.44 9.37
CA HIS A 685 12.33 11.15 9.83
C HIS A 685 11.80 10.64 11.19
N GLY A 686 12.12 9.40 11.59
CA GLY A 686 11.78 8.87 12.91
C GLY A 686 12.41 9.61 14.09
N ARG A 687 13.46 10.43 13.87
CA ARG A 687 14.06 11.29 14.90
C ARG A 687 13.16 12.46 15.30
N GLU A 688 12.32 12.93 14.38
CA GLU A 688 11.44 14.10 14.57
C GLU A 688 10.08 13.72 15.20
N ILE A 689 9.81 12.42 15.36
CA ILE A 689 8.53 11.93 15.86
C ILE A 689 8.52 11.85 17.40
N ASP A 690 7.69 12.71 17.99
CA ASP A 690 7.10 12.45 19.29
C ASP A 690 6.19 11.21 19.20
N VAL A 691 6.44 10.26 20.09
CA VAL A 691 5.73 8.99 20.16
C VAL A 691 4.76 8.90 21.35
N GLY A 692 4.64 9.98 22.14
CA GLY A 692 3.93 9.94 23.41
C GLY A 692 4.63 9.06 24.44
N ASP A 693 3.89 8.64 25.47
CA ASP A 693 4.48 7.90 26.59
C ASP A 693 4.87 6.45 26.22
N LEU A 694 6.00 6.01 26.77
CA LEU A 694 6.58 4.67 26.67
C LEU A 694 6.76 4.02 28.06
N SER A 695 6.46 4.74 29.15
CA SER A 695 6.77 4.35 30.53
C SER A 695 6.23 2.97 30.89
N GLU A 696 4.99 2.65 30.50
CA GLU A 696 4.40 1.34 30.73
C GLU A 696 5.14 0.20 30.00
N ARG A 697 5.56 0.43 28.74
CA ARG A 697 6.27 -0.58 27.94
C ARG A 697 7.70 -0.81 28.47
N ILE A 698 8.36 0.25 28.92
CA ILE A 698 9.68 0.19 29.58
C ILE A 698 9.57 -0.52 30.94
N ALA A 699 8.55 -0.19 31.74
CA ALA A 699 8.27 -0.84 33.02
C ALA A 699 7.92 -2.33 32.85
N LEU A 700 7.15 -2.68 31.82
CA LEU A 700 6.84 -4.05 31.43
C LEU A 700 8.10 -4.84 31.06
N ARG A 701 8.95 -4.29 30.18
CA ARG A 701 10.24 -4.91 29.78
C ARG A 701 11.14 -5.18 30.99
N LYS A 702 11.20 -4.23 31.95
CA LYS A 702 11.92 -4.40 33.21
C LYS A 702 11.28 -5.45 34.13
N LYS A 703 9.95 -5.42 34.29
CA LYS A 703 9.17 -6.36 35.13
C LYS A 703 9.32 -7.82 34.68
N LEU A 704 9.39 -8.05 33.38
CA LEU A 704 9.56 -9.37 32.77
C LEU A 704 11.02 -9.85 32.73
N GLY A 705 11.99 -9.02 33.12
CA GLY A 705 13.42 -9.37 33.09
C GLY A 705 13.96 -9.63 31.68
N CYS A 706 13.40 -8.96 30.66
CA CYS A 706 13.73 -9.24 29.26
C CYS A 706 15.19 -8.90 28.93
N LYS A 707 15.77 -9.70 28.05
CA LYS A 707 17.17 -9.63 27.61
C LYS A 707 17.44 -8.35 26.76
N PRO A 708 18.69 -7.88 26.67
CA PRO A 708 19.06 -6.80 25.76
C PRO A 708 18.92 -7.21 24.29
N PHE A 709 18.76 -6.24 23.39
CA PHE A 709 18.63 -6.51 21.95
C PHE A 709 19.88 -7.16 21.35
N GLN A 710 21.05 -6.89 21.90
CA GLN A 710 22.29 -7.61 21.59
C GLN A 710 22.09 -9.14 21.68
N TRP A 711 21.44 -9.65 22.73
CA TRP A 711 21.17 -11.09 22.85
C TRP A 711 20.24 -11.60 21.74
N TYR A 712 19.25 -10.80 21.31
CA TYR A 712 18.36 -11.15 20.21
C TYR A 712 19.13 -11.26 18.89
N ILE A 713 20.04 -10.32 18.61
CA ILE A 713 20.96 -10.42 17.47
C ILE A 713 21.79 -11.71 17.56
N ASP A 714 22.46 -11.96 18.68
CA ASP A 714 23.40 -13.08 18.81
C ASP A 714 22.73 -14.47 18.82
N ASN A 715 21.48 -14.58 19.29
CA ASN A 715 20.83 -15.87 19.58
C ASN A 715 19.59 -16.17 18.71
N VAL A 716 19.01 -15.15 18.06
CA VAL A 716 17.79 -15.29 17.27
C VAL A 716 17.99 -14.86 15.82
N TYR A 717 18.70 -13.75 15.56
CA TYR A 717 18.82 -13.21 14.21
C TYR A 717 20.17 -12.52 13.88
N PRO A 718 21.29 -13.27 13.81
CA PRO A 718 22.60 -12.70 13.49
C PRO A 718 22.67 -12.04 12.11
N LYS A 719 21.93 -12.60 11.14
CA LYS A 719 21.86 -12.12 9.73
C LYS A 719 21.44 -10.65 9.59
N LEU A 720 20.78 -10.07 10.59
CA LEU A 720 20.41 -8.66 10.60
C LEU A 720 21.64 -7.73 10.60
N LEU A 721 22.80 -8.18 11.10
CA LEU A 721 24.07 -7.46 10.99
C LEU A 721 24.78 -7.66 9.64
N GLU A 722 24.53 -8.76 8.95
CA GLU A 722 25.26 -9.14 7.73
C GLU A 722 24.87 -8.29 6.51
N HIS A 723 23.63 -7.80 6.47
CA HIS A 723 23.04 -6.94 5.43
C HIS A 723 23.61 -5.50 5.40
N LEU A 724 24.89 -5.34 5.73
CA LEU A 724 25.66 -4.08 5.69
C LEU A 724 26.96 -4.20 4.88
N ARG A 725 27.24 -5.36 4.27
CA ARG A 725 28.45 -5.58 3.45
C ARG A 725 28.23 -5.44 1.95
N ASP A 726 27.00 -5.54 1.47
CA ASP A 726 26.66 -5.56 0.04
C ASP A 726 26.14 -4.21 -0.50
N GLU A 727 26.20 -3.14 0.31
CA GLU A 727 25.84 -1.75 -0.07
C GLU A 727 27.03 -0.76 0.08
N LEU A 728 28.28 -1.24 -0.05
CA LEU A 728 29.53 -0.45 -0.05
C LEU A 728 30.36 -0.65 -1.32
#